data_AF-W0Z6G2-F1
#
_entry.id   AF-W0Z6G2-F1
#
_cell.length_a   1.000
_cell.length_b   1.000
_cell.length_c   1.000
_cell.angle_alpha   90.00
_cell.angle_beta   90.00
_cell.angle_gamma   90.00
#
_symmetry.space_group_name_H-M   'P 1'
#
loop_
_entity.id
_entity.type
_entity.pdbx_description
1 polymer ?
#
loop_
_entity_poly.entity_id
_entity_poly.type
_entity_poly.pdbx_seq_one_letter_code
_entity_poly.pdbx_strand_id
1 'polypeptide(L)'
;MSHRARRSPRRQLFIRSARACVALVAGAALILGGGVAASAAAAPVEGTMAAVSSPDTAVADSPSSASIRPSRLDGFDPQTLIDDALFYDGAAMTAAQIQTFLDQRIGQCTNGQCINVLSAGISSRGSIVSARTGNLVCSPFEGGTMRVSEIIYRLQVACGISARVILVTLEKEQSLVSSRAPSDRNLRFAMGANCPDTAPCDPAYAGIGPQIVAGTTQLKTYRAGAFSRQPGVHFIGYHPNAACGGTNLQITNYATAALYNYTPYQPNAAALRAGYGMGDGCSSYGNRNFYNFYTDWFGAATNRNPNGPIGNVESVQAAPGVFRITGWVLDPDTSASIDVHVYVNGVGRAFTANLDRPDVAAAYPGFGSRHGFSVTVPAGSAGVNSLCVYGINVGLGGNSQIGCQTKLAMSGSPVGVLEAAVPVAGGVSVGGWALDPDTSAPIDVHIYVGAAGVALTADLARTDIATAYPGYGSSHGFSRLIQAPAGRQTVCAYGINVAVGVNVELGCVTVDVPAPSDRGLAPIGVLESLTVRDTTVSVIGWAIDPDTAWPIQIRVEGAGRSGLFTADHVRADVGSAYPQYGANHGFSAQLTLPVGTADVCVYAVNTGTGGDTNLGCRSVVAALPDLGRAPIGVIDSIDVRGATATISGWALDLDNVDPVPVHIYVGASGTAHVANRARPDLAAAFPLQGADHGFTEALSLPPGSSSVCVYAINLGRGGNSLLGCQTVTAVDNTRPPIGNFEQAVGVAGGVAVGGWAFDPDSRDPIPVHIYVDGVGAAISADVARPDVAAAYGRTNPLSGFAATIAALPGVHRVCAYAINDGPGVNTLLGCRDVTVP
;
A
#
# COMPACT_ATOMS: atom_id res chain seq x y z
N MET A 1 83.93 2.02 16.11
CA MET A 1 83.97 0.98 15.05
C MET A 1 82.54 0.79 14.56
N SER A 2 82.17 0.65 13.28
CA SER A 2 82.78 1.02 11.98
C SER A 2 81.78 0.58 10.88
N HIS A 3 81.60 1.20 9.71
CA HIS A 3 82.03 2.49 9.16
C HIS A 3 81.28 2.74 7.83
N ARG A 4 80.87 4.00 7.52
CA ARG A 4 80.84 4.68 6.17
C ARG A 4 80.24 3.95 4.94
N ALA A 5 79.75 4.59 3.86
CA ALA A 5 79.28 5.94 3.49
C ALA A 5 78.71 5.79 2.03
N ARG A 6 77.78 6.58 1.49
CA ARG A 6 78.01 7.90 0.86
C ARG A 6 76.70 8.46 0.22
N ARG A 7 76.45 9.75 0.43
CA ARG A 7 76.03 10.82 -0.51
C ARG A 7 74.86 10.64 -1.52
N SER A 8 73.90 11.57 -1.39
CA SER A 8 73.02 12.18 -2.42
C SER A 8 73.82 13.24 -3.27
N PRO A 9 73.28 14.17 -4.14
CA PRO A 9 71.89 14.66 -4.28
C PRO A 9 71.38 15.25 -5.66
N ARG A 10 70.11 15.73 -5.67
CA ARG A 10 69.54 17.00 -6.23
C ARG A 10 69.61 17.40 -7.75
N ARG A 11 68.41 17.77 -8.25
CA ARG A 11 67.97 19.03 -8.95
C ARG A 11 68.50 19.42 -10.34
N GLN A 12 67.57 19.88 -11.20
CA GLN A 12 67.35 21.28 -11.69
C GLN A 12 66.05 21.28 -12.56
N LEU A 13 65.05 22.19 -12.50
CA LEU A 13 64.95 23.66 -12.56
C LEU A 13 65.49 24.31 -13.86
N PHE A 14 64.60 24.84 -14.74
CA PHE A 14 64.36 26.30 -14.90
C PHE A 14 63.58 26.75 -16.19
N ILE A 15 62.66 27.72 -15.99
CA ILE A 15 62.16 28.84 -16.84
C ILE A 15 62.08 28.77 -18.39
N ARG A 16 60.91 29.19 -18.94
CA ARG A 16 60.66 30.25 -19.99
C ARG A 16 59.54 29.82 -20.97
N SER A 17 58.77 30.68 -21.65
CA SER A 17 58.27 32.07 -21.44
C SER A 17 57.38 32.46 -22.65
N ALA A 18 56.32 33.26 -22.47
CA ALA A 18 55.64 34.08 -23.52
C ALA A 18 54.88 33.31 -24.66
N ARG A 19 53.86 33.85 -25.36
CA ARG A 19 53.11 35.14 -25.33
C ARG A 19 51.79 35.03 -26.15
N ALA A 20 50.72 35.69 -25.68
CA ALA A 20 49.79 36.59 -26.44
C ALA A 20 48.93 36.02 -27.63
N CYS A 21 47.78 36.58 -28.06
CA CYS A 21 47.09 37.87 -27.78
C CYS A 21 45.60 37.91 -28.25
N VAL A 22 44.81 38.91 -27.79
CA VAL A 22 43.61 39.55 -28.45
C VAL A 22 42.30 38.73 -28.61
N ALA A 23 41.06 39.24 -28.46
CA ALA A 23 40.41 40.39 -27.77
C ALA A 23 38.86 40.09 -27.70
N LEU A 24 38.09 40.36 -26.63
CA LEU A 24 37.48 41.63 -26.18
C LEU A 24 36.46 42.29 -27.16
N VAL A 25 35.16 42.31 -26.78
CA VAL A 25 34.25 43.50 -26.68
C VAL A 25 32.79 43.04 -26.42
N ALA A 26 32.02 43.84 -25.68
CA ALA A 26 30.61 43.62 -25.33
C ALA A 26 29.66 44.60 -26.08
N GLY A 27 28.35 44.35 -26.07
CA GLY A 27 27.34 45.30 -26.56
C GLY A 27 25.90 44.77 -26.48
N ALA A 28 24.97 45.58 -25.99
CA ALA A 28 23.55 45.24 -25.79
C ALA A 28 22.62 46.06 -26.70
N ALA A 29 21.38 45.59 -26.92
CA ALA A 29 20.15 46.42 -26.91
C ALA A 29 18.87 45.60 -27.21
N LEU A 30 17.74 46.08 -26.66
CA LEU A 30 16.35 45.64 -26.94
C LEU A 30 15.86 46.12 -28.32
N ILE A 31 14.75 45.56 -28.84
CA ILE A 31 13.43 46.27 -28.98
C ILE A 31 12.34 45.44 -29.72
N LEU A 32 11.17 45.32 -29.06
CA LEU A 32 9.75 45.21 -29.52
C LEU A 32 9.28 44.37 -30.74
N GLY A 33 8.14 43.66 -30.57
CA GLY A 33 6.98 43.82 -31.48
C GLY A 33 6.09 42.59 -31.81
N GLY A 34 4.84 42.54 -31.30
CA GLY A 34 3.70 41.70 -31.78
C GLY A 34 3.78 40.19 -31.47
N GLY A 35 2.72 39.45 -31.06
CA GLY A 35 1.27 39.62 -31.23
C GLY A 35 0.77 38.78 -32.44
N VAL A 36 -0.30 37.98 -32.42
CA VAL A 36 -1.39 37.72 -31.45
C VAL A 36 -1.93 36.28 -31.68
N ALA A 37 -2.70 35.71 -30.73
CA ALA A 37 -3.36 34.40 -30.85
C ALA A 37 -4.83 34.48 -31.35
N ALA A 38 -5.35 33.38 -31.93
CA ALA A 38 -6.77 32.97 -32.00
C ALA A 38 -6.83 31.53 -32.59
N SER A 39 -7.50 30.49 -32.06
CA SER A 39 -8.85 30.28 -31.50
C SER A 39 -10.00 30.13 -32.51
N ALA A 40 -10.22 28.87 -32.92
CA ALA A 40 -11.49 28.11 -33.04
C ALA A 40 -12.72 28.60 -33.87
N ALA A 41 -13.30 27.61 -34.58
CA ALA A 41 -14.72 27.25 -34.71
C ALA A 41 -15.59 27.68 -35.93
N ALA A 42 -16.60 26.83 -36.15
CA ALA A 42 -17.83 26.95 -36.95
C ALA A 42 -17.83 26.59 -38.46
N ALA A 43 -18.97 26.05 -38.90
CA ALA A 43 -19.25 25.41 -40.19
C ALA A 43 -19.99 26.34 -41.17
N PRO A 44 -20.38 25.83 -42.37
CA PRO A 44 -21.74 26.10 -42.84
C PRO A 44 -22.49 24.91 -43.48
N VAL A 45 -23.77 25.16 -43.75
CA VAL A 45 -24.84 24.29 -44.29
C VAL A 45 -25.70 25.21 -45.21
N GLU A 46 -26.42 24.83 -46.27
CA GLU A 46 -26.95 23.56 -46.76
C GLU A 46 -26.92 23.49 -48.32
N GLY A 47 -27.41 22.41 -48.94
CA GLY A 47 -27.73 22.35 -50.37
C GLY A 47 -28.57 21.12 -50.74
N THR A 48 -29.89 21.29 -50.90
CA THR A 48 -30.89 20.23 -51.05
C THR A 48 -31.23 19.88 -52.50
N MET A 49 -31.71 18.64 -52.72
CA MET A 49 -32.67 18.22 -53.76
C MET A 49 -33.33 16.91 -53.29
N ALA A 50 -34.60 16.68 -53.66
CA ALA A 50 -35.52 15.85 -52.87
C ALA A 50 -36.27 14.74 -53.66
N ALA A 51 -37.18 14.05 -52.94
CA ALA A 51 -38.23 13.11 -53.40
C ALA A 51 -37.77 11.65 -53.65
N VAL A 52 -38.59 10.59 -53.47
CA VAL A 52 -40.05 10.44 -53.20
C VAL A 52 -40.28 9.33 -52.15
N SER A 53 -41.38 9.41 -51.40
CA SER A 53 -41.88 8.38 -50.47
C SER A 53 -42.79 7.32 -51.13
N SER A 54 -42.65 6.04 -50.75
CA SER A 54 -43.77 5.17 -50.30
C SER A 54 -43.30 3.75 -49.93
N PRO A 55 -44.05 3.00 -49.10
CA PRO A 55 -43.57 1.77 -48.48
C PRO A 55 -43.98 0.50 -49.21
N ASP A 56 -43.22 -0.58 -49.04
CA ASP A 56 -43.79 -1.93 -49.09
C ASP A 56 -43.00 -2.94 -48.23
N THR A 57 -43.68 -4.01 -47.81
CA THR A 57 -43.22 -4.91 -46.74
C THR A 57 -42.06 -5.83 -47.14
N ALA A 58 -41.06 -5.99 -46.25
CA ALA A 58 -40.04 -7.03 -46.36
C ALA A 58 -39.94 -7.85 -45.06
N VAL A 59 -39.94 -9.18 -45.22
CA VAL A 59 -39.90 -10.18 -44.15
C VAL A 59 -38.45 -10.37 -43.64
N ALA A 60 -38.30 -10.79 -42.39
CA ALA A 60 -37.00 -11.12 -41.80
C ALA A 60 -36.26 -12.22 -42.58
N ASP A 61 -34.98 -11.99 -42.91
CA ASP A 61 -33.83 -12.53 -42.16
C ASP A 61 -32.53 -11.97 -42.78
N SER A 62 -31.45 -11.83 -42.02
CA SER A 62 -30.14 -11.43 -42.55
C SER A 62 -29.01 -11.88 -41.63
N PRO A 63 -28.07 -12.73 -42.11
CA PRO A 63 -26.95 -13.19 -41.30
C PRO A 63 -25.99 -12.03 -41.02
N SER A 64 -25.56 -11.91 -39.77
CA SER A 64 -24.61 -10.90 -39.32
C SER A 64 -23.32 -10.95 -40.13
N SER A 65 -22.96 -9.83 -40.77
CA SER A 65 -21.65 -9.63 -41.37
C SER A 65 -20.57 -9.64 -40.30
N ALA A 66 -19.86 -10.77 -40.17
CA ALA A 66 -18.64 -10.81 -39.39
C ALA A 66 -17.63 -9.82 -39.97
N SER A 67 -17.16 -8.87 -39.16
CA SER A 67 -16.23 -7.85 -39.61
C SER A 67 -14.92 -8.48 -40.08
N ILE A 68 -14.56 -8.26 -41.34
CA ILE A 68 -13.28 -8.69 -41.89
C ILE A 68 -12.19 -7.91 -41.15
N ARG A 69 -11.45 -8.58 -40.26
CA ARG A 69 -10.21 -8.03 -39.71
C ARG A 69 -9.20 -7.89 -40.85
N PRO A 70 -8.51 -6.75 -41.00
CA PRO A 70 -7.36 -6.67 -41.88
C PRO A 70 -6.27 -7.62 -41.34
N SER A 71 -5.93 -8.66 -42.11
CA SER A 71 -4.92 -9.64 -41.72
C SER A 71 -3.53 -9.01 -41.75
N ARG A 72 -2.76 -9.20 -40.68
CA ARG A 72 -1.34 -8.87 -40.67
C ARG A 72 -0.54 -9.99 -41.35
N LEU A 73 -0.29 -9.85 -42.65
CA LEU A 73 0.75 -10.61 -43.36
C LEU A 73 2.18 -10.07 -43.06
N ASP A 74 2.33 -9.36 -41.95
CA ASP A 74 3.57 -8.72 -41.52
C ASP A 74 4.62 -9.80 -41.16
N GLY A 75 5.45 -10.16 -42.13
CA GLY A 75 6.44 -11.23 -42.00
C GLY A 75 6.06 -12.55 -42.67
N PHE A 76 5.06 -12.57 -43.55
CA PHE A 76 4.86 -13.70 -44.45
C PHE A 76 6.09 -13.84 -45.36
N ASP A 77 6.91 -14.88 -45.12
CA ASP A 77 7.97 -15.31 -46.02
C ASP A 77 7.54 -16.63 -46.70
N PRO A 78 7.36 -16.69 -48.03
CA PRO A 78 7.04 -17.95 -48.71
C PRO A 78 8.17 -18.99 -48.59
N GLN A 79 9.38 -18.60 -48.19
CA GLN A 79 10.50 -19.53 -47.96
C GLN A 79 10.52 -20.10 -46.53
N THR A 80 9.83 -19.44 -45.60
CA THR A 80 9.77 -19.76 -44.16
C THR A 80 8.37 -19.45 -43.62
N LEU A 81 7.43 -20.38 -43.79
CA LEU A 81 6.02 -20.15 -43.41
C LEU A 81 5.77 -20.32 -41.89
N ILE A 82 6.53 -21.20 -41.24
CA ILE A 82 6.46 -21.49 -39.81
C ILE A 82 7.75 -22.20 -39.38
N ASP A 83 8.20 -21.98 -38.15
CA ASP A 83 9.40 -22.63 -37.60
C ASP A 83 9.18 -24.10 -37.25
N ASP A 84 10.22 -24.91 -37.46
CA ASP A 84 10.27 -26.33 -37.05
C ASP A 84 9.94 -26.52 -35.56
N ALA A 85 10.41 -25.61 -34.70
CA ALA A 85 10.16 -25.65 -33.27
C ALA A 85 8.67 -25.46 -32.92
N LEU A 86 7.95 -24.63 -33.67
CA LEU A 86 6.52 -24.37 -33.47
C LEU A 86 5.63 -25.43 -34.14
N PHE A 87 6.09 -26.02 -35.24
CA PHE A 87 5.34 -27.00 -36.02
C PHE A 87 5.43 -28.42 -35.44
N TYR A 88 6.61 -28.84 -34.98
CA TYR A 88 6.88 -30.18 -34.48
C TYR A 88 6.85 -30.29 -32.94
N ASP A 89 6.30 -29.29 -32.24
CA ASP A 89 6.09 -29.31 -30.79
C ASP A 89 5.01 -30.33 -30.38
N GLY A 90 5.45 -31.52 -29.96
CA GLY A 90 4.58 -32.59 -29.45
C GLY A 90 3.91 -32.31 -28.10
N ALA A 91 4.17 -31.17 -27.46
CA ALA A 91 3.63 -30.77 -26.16
C ALA A 91 2.87 -29.43 -26.20
N ALA A 92 2.63 -28.86 -27.39
CA ALA A 92 2.16 -27.48 -27.58
C ALA A 92 0.87 -27.09 -26.86
N MET A 93 -0.04 -28.05 -26.66
CA MET A 93 -1.28 -27.91 -25.90
C MET A 93 -1.67 -29.23 -25.20
N THR A 94 -2.29 -29.13 -24.02
CA THR A 94 -2.99 -30.25 -23.37
C THR A 94 -4.40 -30.44 -23.94
N ALA A 95 -5.01 -31.61 -23.75
CA ALA A 95 -6.41 -31.87 -24.15
C ALA A 95 -7.39 -30.81 -23.59
N ALA A 96 -7.18 -30.36 -22.35
CA ALA A 96 -7.98 -29.31 -21.73
C ALA A 96 -7.80 -27.95 -22.42
N GLN A 97 -6.55 -27.56 -22.75
CA GLN A 97 -6.29 -26.32 -23.49
C GLN A 97 -6.89 -26.37 -24.91
N ILE A 98 -6.84 -27.52 -25.59
CA ILE A 98 -7.45 -27.69 -26.91
C ILE A 98 -8.98 -27.56 -26.81
N GLN A 99 -9.60 -28.19 -25.80
CA GLN A 99 -11.03 -28.06 -25.53
C GLN A 99 -11.42 -26.59 -25.30
N THR A 100 -10.73 -25.90 -24.38
CA THR A 100 -10.97 -24.48 -24.09
C THR A 100 -10.84 -23.60 -25.34
N PHE A 101 -9.82 -23.84 -26.17
CA PHE A 101 -9.65 -23.12 -27.43
C PHE A 101 -10.82 -23.36 -28.40
N LEU A 102 -11.24 -24.62 -28.58
CA LEU A 102 -12.38 -24.94 -29.44
C LEU A 102 -13.69 -24.32 -28.93
N ASP A 103 -13.93 -24.34 -27.62
CA ASP A 103 -15.10 -23.69 -27.00
C ASP A 103 -15.09 -22.17 -27.19
N GLN A 104 -13.92 -21.52 -27.13
CA GLN A 104 -13.78 -20.08 -27.38
C GLN A 104 -13.97 -19.70 -28.86
N ARG A 105 -13.47 -20.52 -29.79
CA ARG A 105 -13.53 -20.23 -31.24
C ARG A 105 -14.91 -20.54 -31.85
N ILE A 106 -15.56 -21.62 -31.43
CA ILE A 106 -16.89 -22.02 -31.90
C ILE A 106 -17.98 -21.31 -31.08
N GLY A 107 -17.88 -21.33 -29.75
CA GLY A 107 -18.98 -20.97 -28.85
C GLY A 107 -20.07 -22.04 -28.82
N GLN A 108 -21.34 -21.61 -28.84
CA GLN A 108 -22.48 -22.53 -28.83
C GLN A 108 -22.62 -23.26 -30.18
N CYS A 109 -22.68 -24.59 -30.12
CA CYS A 109 -22.97 -25.44 -31.26
C CYS A 109 -24.48 -25.50 -31.53
N THR A 110 -24.91 -25.34 -32.78
CA THR A 110 -26.33 -25.24 -33.13
C THR A 110 -26.91 -26.49 -33.81
N ASN A 111 -26.08 -27.47 -34.20
CA ASN A 111 -26.54 -28.74 -34.80
C ASN A 111 -25.99 -30.01 -34.10
N GLY A 112 -25.25 -29.87 -33.00
CA GLY A 112 -24.61 -30.99 -32.29
C GLY A 112 -23.38 -31.61 -32.99
N GLN A 113 -22.99 -31.13 -34.17
CA GLN A 113 -21.90 -31.70 -34.98
C GLN A 113 -20.55 -30.96 -34.80
N CYS A 114 -20.52 -29.89 -34.01
CA CYS A 114 -19.32 -29.04 -33.84
C CYS A 114 -18.22 -29.74 -33.04
N ILE A 115 -16.96 -29.54 -33.43
CA ILE A 115 -15.83 -30.31 -32.87
C ILE A 115 -15.52 -30.00 -31.40
N ASN A 116 -16.10 -28.95 -30.80
CA ASN A 116 -16.00 -28.71 -29.35
C ASN A 116 -16.95 -29.59 -28.51
N VAL A 117 -18.07 -30.06 -29.08
CA VAL A 117 -19.03 -30.95 -28.41
C VAL A 117 -18.98 -32.40 -28.91
N LEU A 118 -18.50 -32.61 -30.14
CA LEU A 118 -18.47 -33.92 -30.78
C LEU A 118 -17.47 -34.88 -30.12
N SER A 119 -17.88 -36.15 -30.02
CA SER A 119 -16.99 -37.27 -29.71
C SER A 119 -16.91 -38.21 -30.92
N ALA A 120 -15.74 -38.80 -31.14
CA ALA A 120 -15.48 -39.69 -32.28
C ALA A 120 -14.60 -40.88 -31.89
N GLY A 121 -14.73 -41.96 -32.66
CA GLY A 121 -13.90 -43.14 -32.54
C GLY A 121 -12.60 -43.04 -33.32
N ILE A 122 -11.50 -43.51 -32.73
CA ILE A 122 -10.24 -43.83 -33.41
C ILE A 122 -9.78 -45.23 -33.01
N SER A 123 -9.13 -45.96 -33.91
CA SER A 123 -8.57 -47.28 -33.61
C SER A 123 -7.18 -47.18 -32.99
N SER A 124 -6.85 -48.05 -32.03
CA SER A 124 -5.49 -48.19 -31.51
C SER A 124 -4.50 -48.55 -32.62
N ARG A 125 -3.27 -48.03 -32.54
CA ARG A 125 -2.20 -48.31 -33.52
C ARG A 125 -0.85 -48.49 -32.84
N GLY A 126 -0.04 -49.39 -33.42
CA GLY A 126 1.38 -49.53 -33.09
C GLY A 126 2.21 -48.35 -33.59
N SER A 127 3.53 -48.38 -33.34
CA SER A 127 4.45 -47.38 -33.89
C SER A 127 4.46 -47.40 -35.42
N ILE A 128 4.46 -46.21 -36.02
CA ILE A 128 4.67 -46.01 -37.44
C ILE A 128 6.08 -45.47 -37.62
N VAL A 129 6.94 -46.22 -38.30
CA VAL A 129 8.30 -45.82 -38.69
C VAL A 129 8.38 -45.73 -40.22
N SER A 130 9.19 -44.81 -40.72
CA SER A 130 9.44 -44.72 -42.16
C SER A 130 10.30 -45.89 -42.63
N ALA A 131 9.80 -46.69 -43.56
CA ALA A 131 10.56 -47.76 -44.21
C ALA A 131 11.77 -47.25 -45.02
N ARG A 132 11.80 -45.96 -45.39
CA ARG A 132 12.93 -45.35 -46.13
C ARG A 132 14.06 -44.90 -45.22
N THR A 133 13.75 -44.34 -44.05
CA THR A 133 14.70 -43.60 -43.21
C THR A 133 14.90 -44.20 -41.82
N GLY A 134 14.05 -45.14 -41.40
CA GLY A 134 14.00 -45.68 -40.04
C GLY A 134 13.41 -44.72 -39.00
N ASN A 135 13.20 -43.43 -39.35
CA ASN A 135 12.70 -42.43 -38.41
C ASN A 135 11.26 -42.72 -37.95
N LEU A 136 11.00 -42.45 -36.68
CA LEU A 136 9.66 -42.48 -36.10
C LEU A 136 8.76 -41.43 -36.77
N VAL A 137 7.62 -41.88 -37.30
CA VAL A 137 6.53 -41.01 -37.72
C VAL A 137 5.62 -40.79 -36.52
N CYS A 138 5.00 -41.84 -35.97
CA CYS A 138 4.21 -41.74 -34.75
C CYS A 138 4.53 -42.90 -33.79
N SER A 139 4.60 -42.61 -32.50
CA SER A 139 4.65 -43.61 -31.42
C SER A 139 3.31 -44.36 -31.31
N PRO A 140 3.23 -45.53 -30.65
CA PRO A 140 1.97 -46.25 -30.49
C PRO A 140 0.99 -45.43 -29.62
N PHE A 141 -0.29 -45.56 -29.91
CA PHE A 141 -1.35 -44.92 -29.13
C PHE A 141 -2.60 -45.79 -29.01
N GLU A 142 -3.30 -45.65 -27.89
CA GLU A 142 -4.59 -46.29 -27.66
C GLU A 142 -5.72 -45.49 -28.29
N GLY A 143 -6.62 -46.21 -28.98
CA GLY A 143 -7.84 -45.68 -29.53
C GLY A 143 -9.00 -45.68 -28.52
N GLY A 144 -10.22 -45.64 -29.06
CA GLY A 144 -11.48 -45.56 -28.31
C GLY A 144 -12.37 -44.43 -28.82
N THR A 145 -13.51 -44.23 -28.17
CA THR A 145 -14.41 -43.10 -28.42
C THR A 145 -14.13 -42.00 -27.40
N MET A 146 -13.79 -40.80 -27.87
CA MET A 146 -13.39 -39.67 -27.04
C MET A 146 -13.73 -38.33 -27.71
N ARG A 147 -13.67 -37.22 -26.96
CA ARG A 147 -13.85 -35.87 -27.51
C ARG A 147 -12.78 -35.57 -28.57
N VAL A 148 -13.11 -34.77 -29.58
CA VAL A 148 -12.13 -34.37 -30.63
C VAL A 148 -10.89 -33.69 -30.05
N SER A 149 -11.04 -32.94 -28.96
CA SER A 149 -9.92 -32.32 -28.21
C SER A 149 -8.89 -33.34 -27.68
N GLU A 150 -9.35 -34.49 -27.17
CA GLU A 150 -8.50 -35.61 -26.73
C GLU A 150 -7.86 -36.34 -27.92
N ILE A 151 -8.57 -36.48 -29.05
CA ILE A 151 -8.00 -37.04 -30.30
C ILE A 151 -6.82 -36.18 -30.77
N ILE A 152 -7.00 -34.85 -30.83
CA ILE A 152 -5.94 -33.92 -31.24
C ILE A 152 -4.76 -34.01 -30.27
N TYR A 153 -4.99 -34.07 -28.96
CA TYR A 153 -3.94 -34.22 -27.95
C TYR A 153 -3.14 -35.52 -28.14
N ARG A 154 -3.81 -36.66 -28.27
CA ARG A 154 -3.14 -37.97 -28.47
C ARG A 154 -2.30 -37.97 -29.75
N LEU A 155 -2.80 -37.41 -30.84
CA LEU A 155 -2.08 -37.38 -32.12
C LEU A 155 -0.95 -36.35 -32.12
N GLN A 156 -1.07 -35.23 -31.39
CA GLN A 156 0.03 -34.30 -31.12
C GLN A 156 1.19 -35.02 -30.44
N VAL A 157 0.91 -35.72 -29.33
CA VAL A 157 1.92 -36.44 -28.54
C VAL A 157 2.51 -37.60 -29.35
N ALA A 158 1.66 -38.40 -29.99
CA ALA A 158 2.10 -39.60 -30.71
C ALA A 158 2.97 -39.27 -31.92
N CYS A 159 2.56 -38.30 -32.74
CA CYS A 159 3.25 -37.95 -33.98
C CYS A 159 4.25 -36.78 -33.81
N GLY A 160 4.29 -36.08 -32.67
CA GLY A 160 5.13 -34.88 -32.49
C GLY A 160 4.84 -33.83 -33.57
N ILE A 161 3.57 -33.42 -33.67
CA ILE A 161 3.04 -32.35 -34.51
C ILE A 161 2.17 -31.49 -33.61
N SER A 162 2.42 -30.18 -33.56
CA SER A 162 1.72 -29.26 -32.66
C SER A 162 0.20 -29.28 -32.85
N ALA A 163 -0.58 -29.37 -31.75
CA ALA A 163 -2.03 -29.26 -31.81
C ALA A 163 -2.49 -27.95 -32.47
N ARG A 164 -1.68 -26.88 -32.35
CA ARG A 164 -1.91 -25.59 -33.03
C ARG A 164 -1.93 -25.76 -34.56
N VAL A 165 -1.01 -26.56 -35.10
CA VAL A 165 -0.95 -26.91 -36.53
C VAL A 165 -2.15 -27.76 -36.95
N ILE A 166 -2.54 -28.75 -36.11
CA ILE A 166 -3.70 -29.60 -36.38
C ILE A 166 -5.00 -28.77 -36.44
N LEU A 167 -5.18 -27.87 -35.47
CA LEU A 167 -6.32 -26.94 -35.38
C LEU A 167 -6.38 -25.99 -36.59
N VAL A 168 -5.25 -25.34 -36.95
CA VAL A 168 -5.18 -24.47 -38.13
C VAL A 168 -5.47 -25.24 -39.42
N THR A 169 -5.05 -26.52 -39.51
CA THR A 169 -5.34 -27.36 -40.67
C THR A 169 -6.83 -27.70 -40.75
N LEU A 170 -7.48 -28.10 -39.64
CA LEU A 170 -8.93 -28.36 -39.59
C LEU A 170 -9.77 -27.13 -40.02
N GLU A 171 -9.29 -25.92 -39.73
CA GLU A 171 -9.93 -24.68 -40.17
C GLU A 171 -9.68 -24.36 -41.65
N LYS A 172 -8.41 -24.42 -42.07
CA LYS A 172 -7.99 -24.15 -43.45
C LYS A 172 -8.68 -25.07 -44.45
N GLU A 173 -8.83 -26.35 -44.11
CA GLU A 173 -9.36 -27.36 -45.02
C GLU A 173 -10.90 -27.43 -44.99
N GLN A 174 -11.56 -27.24 -43.84
CA GLN A 174 -13.02 -27.44 -43.69
C GLN A 174 -13.75 -26.44 -42.76
N SER A 175 -13.11 -25.33 -42.35
CA SER A 175 -13.66 -24.30 -41.44
C SER A 175 -14.23 -24.85 -40.11
N LEU A 176 -13.66 -25.96 -39.60
CA LEU A 176 -14.25 -26.68 -38.47
C LEU A 176 -14.02 -26.01 -37.11
N VAL A 177 -13.07 -25.10 -36.98
CA VAL A 177 -12.74 -24.41 -35.72
C VAL A 177 -13.57 -23.14 -35.52
N SER A 178 -14.13 -22.57 -36.59
CA SER A 178 -15.08 -21.45 -36.52
C SER A 178 -16.55 -21.84 -36.75
N SER A 179 -16.84 -23.03 -37.29
CA SER A 179 -18.21 -23.41 -37.63
C SER A 179 -19.06 -23.86 -36.43
N ARG A 180 -20.22 -23.21 -36.27
CA ARG A 180 -21.27 -23.57 -35.29
C ARG A 180 -22.28 -24.60 -35.82
N ALA A 181 -22.20 -24.96 -37.10
CA ALA A 181 -23.06 -25.94 -37.74
C ALA A 181 -22.33 -26.65 -38.90
N PRO A 182 -21.22 -27.36 -38.65
CA PRO A 182 -20.49 -28.05 -39.70
C PRO A 182 -21.36 -29.16 -40.29
N SER A 183 -21.25 -29.37 -41.61
CA SER A 183 -21.99 -30.44 -42.28
C SER A 183 -21.29 -31.80 -42.10
N ASP A 184 -22.06 -32.88 -42.28
CA ASP A 184 -21.56 -34.25 -42.42
C ASP A 184 -20.36 -34.35 -43.39
N ARG A 185 -20.37 -33.59 -44.49
CA ARG A 185 -19.27 -33.58 -45.47
C ARG A 185 -18.00 -32.95 -44.90
N ASN A 186 -18.12 -31.86 -44.14
CA ASN A 186 -16.98 -31.23 -43.48
C ASN A 186 -16.33 -32.16 -42.47
N LEU A 187 -17.14 -32.88 -41.67
CA LEU A 187 -16.62 -33.86 -40.71
C LEU A 187 -16.02 -35.10 -41.38
N ARG A 188 -16.59 -35.58 -42.50
CA ARG A 188 -16.07 -36.76 -43.21
C ARG A 188 -14.69 -36.51 -43.81
N PHE A 189 -14.39 -35.28 -44.25
CA PHE A 189 -13.14 -34.92 -44.92
C PHE A 189 -12.38 -33.79 -44.19
N ALA A 190 -12.44 -33.82 -42.86
CA ALA A 190 -12.02 -32.75 -41.94
C ALA A 190 -10.63 -32.14 -42.18
N MET A 191 -9.67 -32.89 -42.72
CA MET A 191 -8.34 -32.39 -43.07
C MET A 191 -7.99 -32.57 -44.56
N GLY A 192 -8.93 -33.02 -45.40
CA GLY A 192 -8.65 -33.39 -46.80
C GLY A 192 -7.71 -34.58 -46.97
N ALA A 193 -7.47 -35.36 -45.91
CA ALA A 193 -6.53 -36.49 -45.95
C ALA A 193 -7.08 -37.61 -46.85
N ASN A 194 -6.27 -38.07 -47.80
CA ASN A 194 -6.66 -39.03 -48.86
C ASN A 194 -7.85 -38.57 -49.73
N CYS A 195 -7.93 -37.26 -50.01
CA CYS A 195 -8.81 -36.65 -51.00
C CYS A 195 -7.99 -36.06 -52.17
N PRO A 196 -7.57 -36.87 -53.17
CA PRO A 196 -6.86 -36.36 -54.34
C PRO A 196 -7.78 -35.52 -55.25
N ASP A 197 -7.31 -34.39 -55.78
CA ASP A 197 -8.11 -33.48 -56.63
C ASP A 197 -8.72 -34.15 -57.88
N THR A 198 -8.18 -35.29 -58.31
CA THR A 198 -8.56 -36.01 -59.54
C THR A 198 -9.40 -37.27 -59.31
N ALA A 199 -9.73 -37.63 -58.07
CA ALA A 199 -10.54 -38.81 -57.76
C ALA A 199 -11.37 -38.63 -56.46
N PRO A 200 -12.40 -39.45 -56.21
CA PRO A 200 -13.13 -39.42 -54.93
C PRO A 200 -12.20 -39.66 -53.73
N CYS A 201 -12.48 -38.99 -52.60
CA CYS A 201 -11.83 -39.29 -51.33
C CYS A 201 -12.01 -40.76 -50.94
N ASP A 202 -10.96 -41.37 -50.38
CA ASP A 202 -11.01 -42.76 -49.92
C ASP A 202 -11.97 -42.90 -48.72
N PRO A 203 -13.06 -43.69 -48.83
CA PRO A 203 -14.04 -43.87 -47.76
C PRO A 203 -13.46 -44.54 -46.50
N ALA A 204 -12.33 -45.24 -46.58
CA ALA A 204 -11.65 -45.81 -45.41
C ALA A 204 -11.12 -44.75 -44.43
N TYR A 205 -11.01 -43.50 -44.86
CA TYR A 205 -10.57 -42.35 -44.06
C TYR A 205 -11.70 -41.38 -43.74
N ALA A 206 -12.97 -41.74 -43.99
CA ALA A 206 -14.10 -40.86 -43.76
C ALA A 206 -14.40 -40.71 -42.24
N GLY A 207 -14.42 -39.47 -41.76
CA GLY A 207 -14.82 -39.09 -40.41
C GLY A 207 -13.74 -38.31 -39.66
N ILE A 208 -14.17 -37.48 -38.70
CA ILE A 208 -13.29 -36.53 -37.98
C ILE A 208 -12.09 -37.22 -37.30
N GLY A 209 -12.31 -38.36 -36.63
CA GLY A 209 -11.24 -39.15 -36.01
C GLY A 209 -10.23 -39.70 -37.03
N PRO A 210 -10.66 -40.53 -38.01
CA PRO A 210 -9.81 -41.02 -39.08
C PRO A 210 -9.06 -39.92 -39.85
N GLN A 211 -9.70 -38.77 -40.12
CA GLN A 211 -9.07 -37.62 -40.77
C GLN A 211 -7.98 -36.98 -39.93
N ILE A 212 -8.19 -36.78 -38.61
CA ILE A 212 -7.16 -36.24 -37.72
C ILE A 212 -5.97 -37.19 -37.62
N VAL A 213 -6.22 -38.50 -37.52
CA VAL A 213 -5.16 -39.53 -37.51
C VAL A 213 -4.35 -39.49 -38.81
N ALA A 214 -5.02 -39.52 -39.96
CA ALA A 214 -4.37 -39.55 -41.27
C ALA A 214 -3.62 -38.25 -41.59
N GLY A 215 -4.25 -37.09 -41.45
CA GLY A 215 -3.65 -35.78 -41.70
C GLY A 215 -2.42 -35.53 -40.82
N THR A 216 -2.53 -35.79 -39.51
CA THR A 216 -1.40 -35.61 -38.57
C THR A 216 -0.24 -36.56 -38.89
N THR A 217 -0.54 -37.84 -39.19
CA THR A 217 0.48 -38.80 -39.62
C THR A 217 1.17 -38.35 -40.91
N GLN A 218 0.41 -37.81 -41.86
CA GLN A 218 0.92 -37.34 -43.15
C GLN A 218 1.85 -36.12 -43.01
N LEU A 219 1.46 -35.12 -42.19
CA LEU A 219 2.30 -33.94 -41.91
C LEU A 219 3.65 -34.32 -41.29
N LYS A 220 3.68 -35.34 -40.42
CA LYS A 220 4.93 -35.87 -39.85
C LYS A 220 5.72 -36.72 -40.84
N THR A 221 5.04 -37.51 -41.67
CA THR A 221 5.65 -38.38 -42.69
C THR A 221 6.53 -37.59 -43.66
N TYR A 222 6.16 -36.35 -44.01
CA TYR A 222 6.97 -35.51 -44.91
C TYR A 222 8.40 -35.31 -44.42
N ARG A 223 8.60 -34.96 -43.14
CA ARG A 223 9.94 -34.84 -42.54
C ARG A 223 10.53 -36.19 -42.21
N ALA A 224 9.80 -37.02 -41.45
CA ALA A 224 10.33 -38.28 -40.93
C ALA A 224 10.78 -39.21 -42.08
N GLY A 225 9.97 -39.36 -43.12
CA GLY A 225 10.22 -40.23 -44.27
C GLY A 225 11.00 -39.63 -45.43
N ALA A 226 11.46 -38.38 -45.33
CA ALA A 226 12.06 -37.64 -46.45
C ALA A 226 11.22 -37.76 -47.74
N PHE A 227 9.92 -37.44 -47.63
CA PHE A 227 8.96 -37.59 -48.72
C PHE A 227 8.83 -36.26 -49.50
N SER A 228 8.84 -36.35 -50.83
CA SER A 228 8.70 -35.21 -51.75
C SER A 228 9.66 -34.06 -51.39
N ARG A 229 9.16 -32.82 -51.20
CA ARG A 229 9.98 -31.64 -50.92
C ARG A 229 10.60 -31.70 -49.52
N GLN A 230 11.83 -31.26 -49.42
CA GLN A 230 12.64 -31.10 -48.20
C GLN A 230 13.30 -29.70 -48.27
N PRO A 231 13.98 -29.18 -47.22
CA PRO A 231 14.69 -27.89 -47.30
C PRO A 231 15.64 -27.81 -48.51
N GLY A 232 15.67 -26.65 -49.18
CA GLY A 232 16.38 -26.42 -50.45
C GLY A 232 15.54 -25.67 -51.50
N VAL A 233 16.10 -25.50 -52.70
CA VAL A 233 15.44 -24.78 -53.81
C VAL A 233 14.36 -25.66 -54.46
N HIS A 234 13.12 -25.18 -54.49
CA HIS A 234 12.02 -25.83 -55.22
C HIS A 234 11.23 -24.81 -56.04
N PHE A 235 10.79 -25.19 -57.25
CA PHE A 235 9.77 -24.44 -57.97
C PHE A 235 8.40 -24.68 -57.33
N ILE A 236 7.72 -23.61 -56.92
CA ILE A 236 6.35 -23.66 -56.37
C ILE A 236 5.44 -22.80 -57.25
N GLY A 237 4.37 -23.38 -57.77
CA GLY A 237 3.37 -22.68 -58.57
C GLY A 237 2.48 -21.75 -57.74
N TYR A 238 1.93 -20.71 -58.38
CA TYR A 238 0.90 -19.85 -57.76
C TYR A 238 -0.50 -20.48 -57.78
N HIS A 239 -0.75 -21.42 -58.70
CA HIS A 239 -2.06 -22.04 -58.93
C HIS A 239 -1.90 -23.39 -59.67
N PRO A 240 -2.86 -24.33 -59.62
CA PRO A 240 -2.86 -25.54 -60.45
C PRO A 240 -2.77 -25.27 -61.96
N ASN A 241 -3.30 -24.13 -62.42
CA ASN A 241 -3.13 -23.69 -63.80
C ASN A 241 -1.69 -23.20 -64.02
N ALA A 242 -0.90 -23.97 -64.79
CA ALA A 242 0.49 -23.64 -65.11
C ALA A 242 0.67 -22.25 -65.77
N ALA A 243 -0.36 -21.73 -66.46
CA ALA A 243 -0.32 -20.38 -67.05
C ALA A 243 -0.21 -19.25 -66.02
N CYS A 244 -0.53 -19.52 -64.74
CA CYS A 244 -0.34 -18.59 -63.63
C CYS A 244 1.12 -18.48 -63.15
N GLY A 245 2.00 -19.37 -63.61
CA GLY A 245 3.42 -19.36 -63.25
C GLY A 245 3.70 -19.72 -61.77
N GLY A 246 4.86 -19.30 -61.30
CA GLY A 246 5.42 -19.59 -59.99
C GLY A 246 6.85 -19.07 -59.87
N THR A 247 7.52 -19.35 -58.76
CA THR A 247 8.93 -18.99 -58.54
C THR A 247 9.70 -20.15 -57.90
N ASN A 248 11.02 -20.09 -58.02
CA ASN A 248 11.92 -20.91 -57.21
C ASN A 248 12.05 -20.29 -55.82
N LEU A 249 11.74 -21.06 -54.79
CA LEU A 249 11.83 -20.67 -53.38
C LEU A 249 12.93 -21.51 -52.70
N GLN A 250 13.81 -20.87 -51.94
CA GLN A 250 14.78 -21.56 -51.08
C GLN A 250 14.09 -21.92 -49.75
N ILE A 251 13.42 -23.07 -49.71
CA ILE A 251 12.69 -23.52 -48.52
C ILE A 251 13.67 -23.76 -47.37
N THR A 252 13.53 -23.02 -46.28
CA THR A 252 14.56 -22.94 -45.22
C THR A 252 14.47 -24.05 -44.17
N ASN A 253 13.27 -24.59 -43.92
CA ASN A 253 13.02 -25.55 -42.85
C ASN A 253 12.02 -26.66 -43.24
N TYR A 254 11.93 -27.72 -42.42
CA TYR A 254 11.14 -28.91 -42.73
C TYR A 254 9.63 -28.66 -42.61
N ALA A 255 9.21 -27.79 -41.70
CA ALA A 255 7.82 -27.43 -41.49
C ALA A 255 7.22 -26.72 -42.71
N THR A 256 7.97 -25.77 -43.29
CA THR A 256 7.60 -25.10 -44.54
C THR A 256 7.56 -26.09 -45.72
N ALA A 257 8.53 -27.00 -45.80
CA ALA A 257 8.51 -28.08 -46.80
C ALA A 257 7.28 -29.01 -46.63
N ALA A 258 6.91 -29.34 -45.39
CA ALA A 258 5.71 -30.12 -45.07
C ALA A 258 4.41 -29.41 -45.50
N LEU A 259 4.30 -28.10 -45.28
CA LEU A 259 3.15 -27.30 -45.73
C LEU A 259 3.03 -27.26 -47.26
N TYR A 260 4.14 -27.11 -47.99
CA TYR A 260 4.12 -27.21 -49.46
C TYR A 260 3.92 -28.64 -49.99
N ASN A 261 4.18 -29.68 -49.18
CA ASN A 261 3.80 -31.04 -49.54
C ASN A 261 2.30 -31.31 -49.29
N TYR A 262 1.69 -30.65 -48.29
CA TYR A 262 0.27 -30.77 -47.98
C TYR A 262 -0.61 -29.93 -48.93
N THR A 263 -0.22 -28.67 -49.17
CA THR A 263 -0.89 -27.75 -50.09
C THR A 263 0.14 -27.14 -51.06
N PRO A 264 0.24 -27.63 -52.31
CA PRO A 264 1.44 -27.44 -53.16
C PRO A 264 1.52 -26.12 -53.93
N TYR A 265 0.91 -25.05 -53.42
CA TYR A 265 0.88 -23.73 -54.08
C TYR A 265 1.23 -22.59 -53.11
N GLN A 266 2.00 -21.62 -53.59
CA GLN A 266 2.27 -20.37 -52.88
C GLN A 266 1.20 -19.31 -53.25
N PRO A 267 0.85 -18.38 -52.36
CA PRO A 267 -0.04 -17.28 -52.71
C PRO A 267 0.64 -16.31 -53.69
N ASN A 268 -0.09 -15.82 -54.68
CA ASN A 268 0.38 -14.73 -55.52
C ASN A 268 0.17 -13.36 -54.84
N ALA A 269 0.69 -12.30 -55.44
CA ALA A 269 0.61 -10.95 -54.86
C ALA A 269 -0.84 -10.45 -54.65
N ALA A 270 -1.81 -10.91 -55.45
CA ALA A 270 -3.22 -10.61 -55.24
C ALA A 270 -3.80 -11.35 -54.02
N ALA A 271 -3.50 -12.65 -53.87
CA ALA A 271 -3.90 -13.45 -52.71
C ALA A 271 -3.37 -12.86 -51.40
N LEU A 272 -2.12 -12.36 -51.40
CA LEU A 272 -1.53 -11.67 -50.25
C LEU A 272 -2.24 -10.33 -49.97
N ARG A 273 -2.39 -9.44 -50.96
CA ARG A 273 -3.09 -8.16 -50.74
C ARG A 273 -4.54 -8.31 -50.27
N ALA A 274 -5.22 -9.41 -50.64
CA ALA A 274 -6.58 -9.68 -50.23
C ALA A 274 -6.71 -10.10 -48.75
N GLY A 275 -5.62 -10.50 -48.09
CA GLY A 275 -5.64 -10.89 -46.68
C GLY A 275 -6.41 -12.18 -46.43
N TYR A 276 -7.62 -12.09 -45.86
CA TYR A 276 -8.58 -13.20 -45.80
C TYR A 276 -9.51 -13.29 -47.03
N GLY A 277 -9.65 -12.20 -47.79
CA GLY A 277 -10.51 -12.12 -48.97
C GLY A 277 -10.02 -12.92 -50.18
N MET A 278 -10.74 -12.77 -51.29
CA MET A 278 -10.38 -13.38 -52.58
C MET A 278 -9.41 -12.47 -53.36
N GLY A 279 -8.48 -13.11 -54.07
CA GLY A 279 -7.58 -12.44 -55.02
C GLY A 279 -8.07 -12.58 -56.47
N ASP A 280 -7.16 -12.87 -57.38
CA ASP A 280 -7.46 -13.05 -58.81
C ASP A 280 -7.58 -14.55 -59.21
N GLY A 281 -7.79 -14.82 -60.50
CA GLY A 281 -7.90 -16.19 -61.04
C GLY A 281 -6.62 -17.04 -60.97
N CYS A 282 -5.52 -16.48 -60.43
CA CYS A 282 -4.26 -17.17 -60.16
C CYS A 282 -3.90 -17.20 -58.67
N SER A 283 -4.84 -16.82 -57.79
CA SER A 283 -4.65 -16.82 -56.34
C SER A 283 -4.92 -18.19 -55.70
N SER A 284 -3.89 -18.78 -55.08
CA SER A 284 -4.05 -19.90 -54.14
C SER A 284 -4.03 -19.42 -52.68
N TYR A 285 -4.91 -20.00 -51.85
CA TYR A 285 -5.15 -19.52 -50.49
C TYR A 285 -4.61 -20.42 -49.37
N GLY A 286 -4.28 -21.69 -49.64
CA GLY A 286 -3.97 -22.69 -48.60
C GLY A 286 -2.88 -22.25 -47.61
N ASN A 287 -1.66 -21.99 -48.09
CA ASN A 287 -0.54 -21.61 -47.22
C ASN A 287 -0.67 -20.19 -46.64
N ARG A 288 -1.35 -19.28 -47.35
CA ARG A 288 -1.73 -17.96 -46.83
C ARG A 288 -2.68 -18.08 -45.62
N ASN A 289 -3.74 -18.87 -45.78
CA ASN A 289 -4.73 -19.08 -44.73
C ASN A 289 -4.10 -19.79 -43.53
N PHE A 290 -3.21 -20.76 -43.76
CA PHE A 290 -2.41 -21.37 -42.69
C PHE A 290 -1.66 -20.30 -41.87
N TYR A 291 -0.88 -19.44 -42.55
CA TYR A 291 -0.11 -18.38 -41.89
C TYR A 291 -1.00 -17.40 -41.13
N ASN A 292 -2.09 -16.93 -41.76
CA ASN A 292 -3.03 -15.99 -41.15
C ASN A 292 -3.68 -16.59 -39.89
N PHE A 293 -4.24 -17.80 -39.98
CA PHE A 293 -4.89 -18.45 -38.84
C PHE A 293 -3.89 -18.77 -37.72
N TYR A 294 -2.68 -19.25 -38.04
CA TYR A 294 -1.67 -19.48 -37.01
C TYR A 294 -1.30 -18.17 -36.29
N THR A 295 -1.03 -17.11 -37.07
CA THR A 295 -0.61 -15.81 -36.54
C THR A 295 -1.70 -15.15 -35.70
N ASP A 296 -2.95 -15.15 -36.16
CA ASP A 296 -4.09 -14.57 -35.46
C ASP A 296 -4.44 -15.31 -34.15
N TRP A 297 -4.09 -16.59 -34.02
CA TRP A 297 -4.53 -17.44 -32.89
C TRP A 297 -3.42 -17.73 -31.88
N PHE A 298 -2.18 -17.80 -32.34
CA PHE A 298 -1.05 -18.30 -31.55
C PHE A 298 0.19 -17.40 -31.57
N GLY A 299 0.13 -16.25 -32.25
CA GLY A 299 1.27 -15.35 -32.41
C GLY A 299 2.17 -15.72 -33.59
N ALA A 300 3.31 -15.03 -33.73
CA ALA A 300 4.18 -15.12 -34.89
C ALA A 300 4.55 -16.58 -35.25
N ALA A 301 4.32 -16.96 -36.50
CA ALA A 301 4.65 -18.31 -36.99
C ALA A 301 6.16 -18.56 -37.15
N THR A 302 6.96 -17.49 -37.27
CA THR A 302 8.42 -17.54 -37.41
C THR A 302 9.09 -16.77 -36.29
N ASN A 303 10.09 -17.34 -35.65
CA ASN A 303 10.83 -16.67 -34.60
C ASN A 303 11.75 -15.60 -35.21
N ARG A 304 11.33 -14.32 -35.10
CA ARG A 304 12.16 -13.17 -35.50
C ARG A 304 13.24 -12.84 -34.48
N ASN A 305 13.21 -13.45 -33.30
CA ASN A 305 14.09 -13.20 -32.17
C ASN A 305 14.61 -14.50 -31.51
N PRO A 306 15.37 -15.35 -32.23
CA PRO A 306 15.91 -16.59 -31.66
C PRO A 306 16.91 -16.37 -30.51
N ASN A 307 17.30 -15.12 -30.23
CA ASN A 307 18.34 -14.74 -29.29
C ASN A 307 17.81 -14.02 -28.04
N GLY A 308 16.50 -13.80 -27.90
CA GLY A 308 15.89 -13.15 -26.74
C GLY A 308 16.20 -11.65 -26.60
N PRO A 309 16.11 -11.06 -25.38
CA PRO A 309 16.35 -9.64 -25.16
C PRO A 309 17.74 -9.16 -25.62
N ILE A 310 17.81 -7.91 -26.07
CA ILE A 310 19.05 -7.22 -26.43
C ILE A 310 19.25 -5.99 -25.55
N GLY A 311 20.49 -5.61 -25.28
CA GLY A 311 20.79 -4.49 -24.38
C GLY A 311 22.26 -4.18 -24.26
N ASN A 312 22.59 -3.27 -23.35
CA ASN A 312 23.97 -2.97 -22.96
C ASN A 312 24.08 -2.61 -21.47
N VAL A 313 25.16 -3.06 -20.82
CA VAL A 313 25.56 -2.58 -19.49
C VAL A 313 26.59 -1.48 -19.67
N GLU A 314 26.22 -0.25 -19.33
CA GLU A 314 27.02 0.95 -19.66
C GLU A 314 27.94 1.37 -18.51
N SER A 315 27.55 1.10 -17.27
CA SER A 315 28.31 1.48 -16.09
C SER A 315 28.11 0.48 -14.94
N VAL A 316 29.19 0.14 -14.26
CA VAL A 316 29.21 -0.54 -12.96
C VAL A 316 30.17 0.22 -12.06
N GLN A 317 29.63 0.95 -11.10
CA GLN A 317 30.36 1.77 -10.13
C GLN A 317 30.20 1.18 -8.73
N ALA A 318 31.29 1.09 -7.98
CA ALA A 318 31.22 0.78 -6.55
C ALA A 318 30.93 2.07 -5.77
N ALA A 319 30.13 1.94 -4.72
CA ALA A 319 29.88 2.94 -3.68
C ALA A 319 29.81 2.21 -2.33
N PRO A 320 29.85 2.89 -1.17
CA PRO A 320 29.83 2.22 0.13
C PRO A 320 28.68 1.20 0.25
N GLY A 321 29.02 -0.05 0.50
CA GLY A 321 28.12 -1.21 0.63
C GLY A 321 27.44 -1.71 -0.65
N VAL A 322 27.58 -1.02 -1.80
CA VAL A 322 26.73 -1.23 -2.97
C VAL A 322 27.44 -1.07 -4.32
N PHE A 323 26.82 -1.59 -5.37
CA PHE A 323 27.13 -1.31 -6.75
C PHE A 323 25.97 -0.57 -7.42
N ARG A 324 26.27 0.54 -8.09
CA ARG A 324 25.34 1.26 -8.96
C ARG A 324 25.58 0.83 -10.41
N ILE A 325 24.54 0.32 -11.05
CA ILE A 325 24.60 -0.27 -12.40
C ILE A 325 23.62 0.46 -13.31
N THR A 326 24.08 0.90 -14.47
CA THR A 326 23.23 1.55 -15.48
C THR A 326 23.37 0.89 -16.84
N GLY A 327 22.31 0.96 -17.63
CA GLY A 327 22.27 0.40 -18.97
C GLY A 327 20.89 0.54 -19.61
N TRP A 328 20.65 -0.29 -20.63
CA TRP A 328 19.33 -0.47 -21.22
C TRP A 328 19.15 -1.93 -21.67
N VAL A 329 17.90 -2.37 -21.76
CA VAL A 329 17.52 -3.67 -22.33
C VAL A 329 16.11 -3.57 -22.91
N LEU A 330 15.91 -4.15 -24.09
CA LEU A 330 14.62 -4.24 -24.78
C LEU A 330 14.44 -5.65 -25.33
N ASP A 331 13.20 -6.08 -25.49
CA ASP A 331 12.87 -7.35 -26.11
C ASP A 331 12.17 -7.11 -27.47
N PRO A 332 12.75 -7.56 -28.60
CA PRO A 332 12.12 -7.48 -29.91
C PRO A 332 10.68 -8.01 -30.01
N ASP A 333 10.24 -8.87 -29.10
CA ASP A 333 8.89 -9.42 -29.05
C ASP A 333 7.84 -8.48 -28.39
N THR A 334 8.26 -7.39 -27.73
CA THR A 334 7.33 -6.43 -27.09
C THR A 334 7.83 -4.98 -27.09
N SER A 335 6.93 -4.01 -27.30
CA SER A 335 7.23 -2.58 -27.12
C SER A 335 7.10 -2.08 -25.68
N ALA A 336 6.65 -2.94 -24.75
CA ALA A 336 6.65 -2.63 -23.32
C ALA A 336 8.04 -2.80 -22.71
N SER A 337 8.32 -2.07 -21.63
CA SER A 337 9.50 -2.30 -20.79
C SER A 337 9.51 -3.74 -20.25
N ILE A 338 10.69 -4.36 -20.21
CA ILE A 338 10.88 -5.70 -19.66
C ILE A 338 11.65 -5.67 -18.33
N ASP A 339 11.66 -6.79 -17.63
CA ASP A 339 12.45 -6.95 -16.41
C ASP A 339 13.94 -7.21 -16.71
N VAL A 340 14.77 -6.71 -15.82
CA VAL A 340 16.22 -6.88 -15.79
C VAL A 340 16.62 -7.48 -14.44
N HIS A 341 17.28 -8.63 -14.46
CA HIS A 341 17.79 -9.29 -13.27
C HIS A 341 19.28 -9.03 -13.11
N VAL A 342 19.69 -8.55 -11.93
CA VAL A 342 21.09 -8.36 -11.57
C VAL A 342 21.49 -9.40 -10.54
N TYR A 343 22.51 -10.19 -10.85
CA TYR A 343 23.08 -11.20 -9.98
C TYR A 343 24.42 -10.73 -9.42
N VAL A 344 24.54 -10.67 -8.09
CA VAL A 344 25.81 -10.42 -7.39
C VAL A 344 26.24 -11.72 -6.72
N ASN A 345 27.40 -12.26 -7.11
CA ASN A 345 27.91 -13.57 -6.64
C ASN A 345 26.87 -14.71 -6.74
N GLY A 346 26.00 -14.67 -7.76
CA GLY A 346 24.93 -15.65 -7.98
C GLY A 346 23.59 -15.34 -7.27
N VAL A 347 23.53 -14.32 -6.41
CA VAL A 347 22.28 -13.88 -5.76
C VAL A 347 21.58 -12.84 -6.64
N GLY A 348 20.43 -13.21 -7.22
CA GLY A 348 19.65 -12.39 -8.15
C GLY A 348 18.69 -11.41 -7.48
N ARG A 349 18.54 -10.23 -8.08
CA ARG A 349 17.53 -9.21 -7.76
C ARG A 349 16.86 -8.72 -9.04
N ALA A 350 15.53 -8.62 -9.03
CA ALA A 350 14.74 -8.18 -10.17
C ALA A 350 14.46 -6.66 -10.11
N PHE A 351 14.48 -6.03 -11.28
CA PHE A 351 14.11 -4.64 -11.52
C PHE A 351 13.43 -4.54 -12.89
N THR A 352 12.82 -3.41 -13.23
CA THR A 352 12.22 -3.18 -14.57
C THR A 352 12.98 -2.08 -15.31
N ALA A 353 13.27 -2.31 -16.60
CA ALA A 353 14.01 -1.36 -17.44
C ALA A 353 13.06 -0.33 -18.07
N ASN A 354 12.50 0.58 -17.25
CA ASN A 354 11.46 1.53 -17.65
C ASN A 354 11.92 3.00 -17.76
N LEU A 355 13.20 3.28 -17.56
CA LEU A 355 13.75 4.65 -17.64
C LEU A 355 13.83 5.13 -19.09
N ASP A 356 13.70 6.45 -19.25
CA ASP A 356 13.68 7.10 -20.56
C ASP A 356 15.06 7.10 -21.24
N ARG A 357 15.10 6.61 -22.47
CA ARG A 357 16.27 6.52 -23.36
C ARG A 357 15.91 6.94 -24.78
N PRO A 358 15.92 8.26 -25.08
CA PRO A 358 15.63 8.77 -26.42
C PRO A 358 16.60 8.28 -27.50
N ASP A 359 17.83 7.95 -27.13
CA ASP A 359 18.87 7.38 -27.99
C ASP A 359 18.53 5.93 -28.38
N VAL A 360 18.05 5.11 -27.43
CA VAL A 360 17.54 3.76 -27.70
C VAL A 360 16.29 3.84 -28.59
N ALA A 361 15.37 4.79 -28.34
CA ALA A 361 14.21 5.01 -29.21
C ALA A 361 14.62 5.41 -30.64
N ALA A 362 15.67 6.22 -30.81
CA ALA A 362 16.18 6.61 -32.11
C ALA A 362 16.83 5.43 -32.87
N ALA A 363 17.51 4.53 -32.16
CA ALA A 363 18.07 3.30 -32.73
C ALA A 363 17.01 2.23 -33.02
N TYR A 364 15.93 2.19 -32.23
CA TYR A 364 14.85 1.19 -32.30
C TYR A 364 13.45 1.84 -32.34
N PRO A 365 13.05 2.52 -33.44
CA PRO A 365 11.87 3.41 -33.47
C PRO A 365 10.51 2.76 -33.18
N GLY A 366 10.40 1.44 -33.26
CA GLY A 366 9.16 0.70 -32.97
C GLY A 366 8.89 0.43 -31.48
N PHE A 367 9.87 0.66 -30.61
CA PHE A 367 9.85 0.20 -29.21
C PHE A 367 9.65 1.33 -28.19
N GLY A 368 9.74 2.59 -28.61
CA GLY A 368 9.73 3.74 -27.70
C GLY A 368 11.01 3.84 -26.85
N SER A 369 10.99 4.71 -25.85
CA SER A 369 12.19 5.08 -25.06
C SER A 369 12.30 4.42 -23.69
N ARG A 370 11.26 3.74 -23.20
CA ARG A 370 11.20 3.18 -21.83
C ARG A 370 11.90 1.83 -21.72
N HIS A 371 13.21 1.83 -21.94
CA HIS A 371 14.06 0.62 -21.95
C HIS A 371 15.36 0.78 -21.14
N GLY A 372 15.56 1.91 -20.46
CA GLY A 372 16.73 2.16 -19.61
C GLY A 372 16.58 1.61 -18.19
N PHE A 373 17.71 1.32 -17.53
CA PHE A 373 17.75 1.00 -16.10
C PHE A 373 18.92 1.71 -15.39
N SER A 374 18.71 2.04 -14.11
CA SER A 374 19.73 2.60 -13.22
C SER A 374 19.44 2.09 -11.80
N VAL A 375 20.08 1.00 -11.42
CA VAL A 375 19.75 0.22 -10.22
C VAL A 375 20.91 0.16 -9.23
N THR A 376 20.60 -0.06 -7.96
CA THR A 376 21.58 -0.25 -6.90
C THR A 376 21.40 -1.64 -6.30
N VAL A 377 22.49 -2.41 -6.21
CA VAL A 377 22.52 -3.73 -5.58
C VAL A 377 23.59 -3.77 -4.48
N PRO A 378 23.35 -4.44 -3.33
CA PRO A 378 24.38 -4.56 -2.30
C PRO A 378 25.55 -5.41 -2.79
N ALA A 379 26.74 -5.16 -2.22
CA ALA A 379 27.87 -6.07 -2.36
C ALA A 379 27.53 -7.44 -1.72
N GLY A 380 28.00 -8.52 -2.35
CA GLY A 380 27.82 -9.89 -1.85
C GLY A 380 28.97 -10.39 -0.97
N SER A 381 30.12 -9.71 -1.01
CA SER A 381 31.30 -10.01 -0.21
C SER A 381 32.25 -8.81 -0.18
N ALA A 382 33.10 -8.73 0.84
CA ALA A 382 34.29 -7.90 0.79
C ALA A 382 35.19 -8.31 -0.40
N GLY A 383 35.83 -7.34 -1.04
CA GLY A 383 36.71 -7.60 -2.19
C GLY A 383 35.99 -7.78 -3.53
N VAL A 384 36.47 -8.69 -4.38
CA VAL A 384 36.02 -8.81 -5.78
C VAL A 384 34.71 -9.58 -5.87
N ASN A 385 33.69 -8.93 -6.41
CA ASN A 385 32.36 -9.50 -6.66
C ASN A 385 32.18 -9.76 -8.16
N SER A 386 31.40 -10.79 -8.49
CA SER A 386 30.91 -11.05 -9.86
C SER A 386 29.53 -10.44 -10.04
N LEU A 387 29.35 -9.63 -11.09
CA LEU A 387 28.09 -8.93 -11.40
C LEU A 387 27.63 -9.30 -12.81
N CYS A 388 26.56 -10.08 -12.92
CA CYS A 388 25.93 -10.43 -14.19
C CYS A 388 24.53 -9.80 -14.30
N VAL A 389 24.22 -9.20 -15.44
CA VAL A 389 22.93 -8.58 -15.76
C VAL A 389 22.25 -9.37 -16.86
N TYR A 390 20.96 -9.71 -16.67
CA TYR A 390 20.15 -10.46 -17.62
C TYR A 390 18.87 -9.70 -17.98
N GLY A 391 18.51 -9.69 -19.27
CA GLY A 391 17.18 -9.31 -19.74
C GLY A 391 16.24 -10.49 -19.64
N ILE A 392 15.04 -10.28 -19.12
CA ILE A 392 14.03 -11.32 -18.96
C ILE A 392 13.09 -11.31 -20.16
N ASN A 393 13.00 -12.47 -20.83
CA ASN A 393 12.35 -12.64 -22.12
C ASN A 393 10.82 -12.60 -22.00
N VAL A 394 10.17 -11.87 -22.91
CA VAL A 394 8.71 -11.79 -23.04
C VAL A 394 8.30 -12.27 -24.44
N GLY A 395 7.88 -13.53 -24.54
CA GLY A 395 7.49 -14.13 -25.82
C GLY A 395 8.20 -15.45 -26.07
N LEU A 396 8.62 -15.68 -27.31
CA LEU A 396 9.45 -16.83 -27.70
C LEU A 396 10.93 -16.52 -27.38
N GLY A 397 11.78 -17.55 -27.29
CA GLY A 397 13.18 -17.37 -26.91
C GLY A 397 13.47 -17.65 -25.44
N GLY A 398 14.45 -16.96 -24.86
CA GLY A 398 14.93 -17.16 -23.50
C GLY A 398 15.76 -15.99 -22.99
N ASN A 399 16.02 -15.96 -21.67
CA ASN A 399 16.66 -14.82 -21.02
C ASN A 399 18.11 -14.61 -21.51
N SER A 400 18.47 -13.36 -21.78
CA SER A 400 19.77 -12.98 -22.37
C SER A 400 20.71 -12.37 -21.34
N GLN A 401 21.95 -12.84 -21.27
CA GLN A 401 23.00 -12.19 -20.47
C GLN A 401 23.48 -10.92 -21.18
N ILE A 402 23.03 -9.76 -20.72
CA ILE A 402 23.33 -8.45 -21.31
C ILE A 402 24.79 -8.04 -21.04
N GLY A 403 25.33 -8.44 -19.89
CA GLY A 403 26.74 -8.26 -19.58
C GLY A 403 27.10 -8.93 -18.26
N CYS A 404 28.34 -9.37 -18.13
CA CYS A 404 28.87 -9.79 -16.83
C CYS A 404 30.33 -9.36 -16.68
N GLN A 405 30.68 -8.84 -15.50
CA GLN A 405 32.02 -8.38 -15.16
C GLN A 405 32.29 -8.53 -13.67
N THR A 406 33.57 -8.51 -13.29
CA THR A 406 33.97 -8.46 -11.87
C THR A 406 34.29 -7.03 -11.44
N LYS A 407 33.97 -6.70 -10.18
CA LYS A 407 34.25 -5.37 -9.60
C LYS A 407 34.67 -5.51 -8.15
N LEU A 408 35.68 -4.75 -7.74
CA LEU A 408 36.02 -4.60 -6.32
C LEU A 408 34.92 -3.80 -5.61
N ALA A 409 34.35 -4.35 -4.54
CA ALA A 409 33.39 -3.65 -3.71
C ALA A 409 34.07 -2.63 -2.78
N MET A 410 33.33 -1.59 -2.43
CA MET A 410 33.58 -0.79 -1.23
C MET A 410 32.74 -1.43 -0.12
N SER A 411 33.29 -2.46 0.52
CA SER A 411 32.60 -3.36 1.44
C SER A 411 33.64 -4.20 2.19
N GLY A 412 33.42 -4.50 3.46
CA GLY A 412 34.42 -5.11 4.34
C GLY A 412 34.45 -4.48 5.74
N SER A 413 35.19 -5.12 6.65
CA SER A 413 35.38 -4.64 8.03
C SER A 413 35.81 -3.17 8.17
N PRO A 414 35.44 -2.50 9.29
CA PRO A 414 35.90 -1.17 9.66
C PRO A 414 37.41 -0.97 9.54
N VAL A 415 37.79 0.24 9.11
CA VAL A 415 39.17 0.73 9.11
C VAL A 415 39.26 1.99 9.96
N GLY A 416 40.33 2.11 10.74
CA GLY A 416 40.49 3.21 11.67
C GLY A 416 41.72 3.02 12.56
N VAL A 417 41.99 4.01 13.40
CA VAL A 417 43.16 4.02 14.31
C VAL A 417 42.79 4.70 15.62
N LEU A 418 43.19 4.09 16.75
CA LEU A 418 43.31 4.78 18.04
C LEU A 418 44.58 5.63 18.03
N GLU A 419 44.46 6.91 17.69
CA GLU A 419 45.60 7.81 17.50
C GLU A 419 46.16 8.35 18.82
N ALA A 420 45.31 8.51 19.83
CA ALA A 420 45.68 9.04 21.14
C ALA A 420 44.94 8.33 22.28
N ALA A 421 45.68 8.04 23.36
CA ALA A 421 45.16 7.70 24.67
C ALA A 421 46.07 8.36 25.71
N VAL A 422 45.67 9.52 26.21
CA VAL A 422 46.47 10.37 27.09
C VAL A 422 45.92 10.28 28.52
N PRO A 423 46.66 9.74 29.50
CA PRO A 423 46.22 9.72 30.88
C PRO A 423 46.15 11.14 31.45
N VAL A 424 45.08 11.43 32.17
CA VAL A 424 44.83 12.70 32.88
C VAL A 424 44.31 12.40 34.28
N ALA A 425 44.26 13.39 35.17
CA ALA A 425 43.65 13.20 36.49
C ALA A 425 42.19 12.78 36.33
N GLY A 426 41.81 11.61 36.86
CA GLY A 426 40.46 11.06 36.75
C GLY A 426 40.13 10.32 35.45
N GLY A 427 41.08 10.08 34.53
CA GLY A 427 40.77 9.25 33.37
C GLY A 427 41.80 9.23 32.24
N VAL A 428 41.30 8.92 31.03
CA VAL A 428 42.08 8.89 29.79
C VAL A 428 41.35 9.68 28.71
N SER A 429 42.01 10.70 28.17
CA SER A 429 41.53 11.39 26.97
C SER A 429 41.90 10.57 25.74
N VAL A 430 40.91 10.02 25.04
CA VAL A 430 41.10 9.21 23.84
C VAL A 430 40.69 9.97 22.58
N GLY A 431 41.34 9.67 21.46
CA GLY A 431 41.01 10.23 20.16
C GLY A 431 41.49 9.37 19.00
N GLY A 432 40.80 9.46 17.86
CA GLY A 432 41.11 8.68 16.68
C GLY A 432 40.09 8.89 15.57
N TRP A 433 39.98 7.91 14.68
CA TRP A 433 38.96 7.85 13.63
C TRP A 433 38.61 6.40 13.29
N ALA A 434 37.40 6.20 12.78
CA ALA A 434 36.92 4.92 12.28
C ALA A 434 35.86 5.15 11.18
N LEU A 435 35.96 4.40 10.09
CA LEU A 435 34.94 4.33 9.04
C LEU A 435 34.71 2.88 8.64
N ASP A 436 33.50 2.55 8.22
CA ASP A 436 33.17 1.23 7.69
C ASP A 436 32.98 1.30 6.17
N PRO A 437 33.73 0.51 5.38
CA PRO A 437 33.58 0.44 3.93
C PRO A 437 32.13 0.25 3.41
N ASP A 438 31.25 -0.41 4.17
CA ASP A 438 29.87 -0.68 3.80
C ASP A 438 28.91 0.53 3.96
N THR A 439 29.34 1.66 4.55
CA THR A 439 28.49 2.85 4.74
C THR A 439 29.26 4.18 4.66
N SER A 440 28.63 5.23 4.13
CA SER A 440 29.17 6.60 4.20
C SER A 440 28.83 7.33 5.49
N ALA A 441 27.91 6.79 6.31
CA ALA A 441 27.59 7.35 7.62
C ALA A 441 28.68 7.03 8.66
N PRO A 442 28.87 7.86 9.71
CA PRO A 442 29.72 7.50 10.83
C PRO A 442 29.27 6.18 11.48
N ILE A 443 30.22 5.43 12.00
CA ILE A 443 29.98 4.19 12.75
C ILE A 443 30.19 4.38 14.25
N ASP A 444 29.66 3.44 15.02
CA ASP A 444 29.96 3.35 16.45
C ASP A 444 31.37 2.79 16.70
N VAL A 445 31.99 3.31 17.75
CA VAL A 445 33.27 2.90 18.29
C VAL A 445 33.08 2.58 19.77
N HIS A 446 33.42 1.35 20.15
CA HIS A 446 33.42 0.91 21.55
C HIS A 446 34.82 1.03 22.11
N ILE A 447 34.98 1.80 23.18
CA ILE A 447 36.28 2.02 23.82
C ILE A 447 36.22 1.47 25.25
N TYR A 448 37.16 0.59 25.56
CA TYR A 448 37.28 -0.07 26.85
C TYR A 448 38.50 0.47 27.58
N VAL A 449 38.32 0.90 28.84
CA VAL A 449 39.39 1.33 29.74
C VAL A 449 39.33 0.46 31.00
N GLY A 450 40.26 -0.49 31.10
CA GLY A 450 40.20 -1.55 32.11
C GLY A 450 38.94 -2.41 31.93
N ALA A 451 38.06 -2.41 32.92
CA ALA A 451 36.78 -3.12 32.87
C ALA A 451 35.60 -2.23 32.40
N ALA A 452 35.79 -0.91 32.28
CA ALA A 452 34.74 0.01 31.87
C ALA A 452 34.68 0.09 30.33
N GLY A 453 33.47 0.01 29.75
CA GLY A 453 33.25 0.17 28.31
C GLY A 453 32.34 1.34 28.00
N VAL A 454 32.70 2.17 27.01
CA VAL A 454 31.92 3.32 26.55
C VAL A 454 31.72 3.21 25.04
N ALA A 455 30.47 3.30 24.60
CA ALA A 455 30.13 3.49 23.19
C ALA A 455 30.05 4.98 22.85
N LEU A 456 30.49 5.32 21.64
CA LEU A 456 30.34 6.63 21.02
C LEU A 456 30.26 6.46 19.50
N THR A 457 29.69 7.44 18.80
CA THR A 457 29.68 7.47 17.34
C THR A 457 30.86 8.31 16.84
N ALA A 458 31.52 7.87 15.76
CA ALA A 458 32.68 8.57 15.18
C ALA A 458 32.25 9.72 14.25
N ASP A 459 31.47 10.68 14.74
CA ASP A 459 30.85 11.73 13.92
C ASP A 459 31.68 13.02 13.76
N LEU A 460 32.83 13.14 14.45
CA LEU A 460 33.66 14.34 14.44
C LEU A 460 34.33 14.57 13.08
N ALA A 461 34.40 15.83 12.66
CA ALA A 461 34.92 16.20 11.34
C ALA A 461 36.45 16.03 11.22
N ARG A 462 36.87 15.20 10.25
CA ARG A 462 38.24 14.90 9.85
C ARG A 462 38.41 15.12 8.34
N THR A 463 38.97 16.27 7.97
CA THR A 463 39.18 16.66 6.56
C THR A 463 40.27 15.86 5.87
N ASP A 464 41.23 15.35 6.63
CA ASP A 464 42.27 14.40 6.21
C ASP A 464 41.67 13.05 5.81
N ILE A 465 40.73 12.53 6.62
CA ILE A 465 40.00 11.29 6.30
C ILE A 465 39.11 11.48 5.07
N ALA A 466 38.40 12.60 4.94
CA ALA A 466 37.65 12.93 3.71
C ALA A 466 38.55 13.01 2.46
N THR A 467 39.82 13.40 2.61
CA THR A 467 40.79 13.47 1.51
C THR A 467 41.31 12.07 1.13
N ALA A 468 41.56 11.22 2.13
CA ALA A 468 42.01 9.84 1.92
C ALA A 468 40.89 8.90 1.44
N TYR A 469 39.64 9.16 1.85
CA TYR A 469 38.46 8.35 1.57
C TYR A 469 37.29 9.20 1.01
N PRO A 470 37.40 9.74 -0.23
CA PRO A 470 36.46 10.74 -0.75
C PRO A 470 34.98 10.31 -0.83
N GLY A 471 34.69 9.01 -0.85
CA GLY A 471 33.31 8.48 -0.88
C GLY A 471 32.58 8.50 0.47
N TYR A 472 33.25 8.87 1.57
CA TYR A 472 32.75 8.72 2.94
C TYR A 472 32.53 10.06 3.66
N GLY A 473 33.09 11.16 3.16
CA GLY A 473 33.01 12.48 3.81
C GLY A 473 33.92 12.60 5.04
N SER A 474 33.67 13.62 5.88
CA SER A 474 34.57 13.96 7.00
C SER A 474 34.12 13.49 8.38
N SER A 475 32.85 13.12 8.59
CA SER A 475 32.35 12.69 9.89
C SER A 475 32.71 11.24 10.17
N HIS A 476 33.99 11.01 10.52
CA HIS A 476 34.57 9.68 10.84
C HIS A 476 35.56 9.75 12.01
N GLY A 477 35.70 10.90 12.68
CA GLY A 477 36.59 11.09 13.83
C GLY A 477 35.89 10.85 15.17
N PHE A 478 36.65 10.47 16.20
CA PHE A 478 36.15 10.40 17.57
C PHE A 478 37.13 11.03 18.57
N SER A 479 36.57 11.57 19.67
CA SER A 479 37.34 12.01 20.83
C SER A 479 36.45 12.02 22.07
N ARG A 480 36.97 11.56 23.22
CA ARG A 480 36.25 11.56 24.50
C ARG A 480 37.21 11.48 25.68
N LEU A 481 36.89 12.16 26.78
CA LEU A 481 37.48 11.86 28.07
C LEU A 481 36.74 10.66 28.67
N ILE A 482 37.42 9.52 28.81
CA ILE A 482 36.87 8.33 29.45
C ILE A 482 37.35 8.26 30.89
N GLN A 483 36.36 8.16 31.77
CA GLN A 483 36.52 8.05 33.21
C GLN A 483 37.19 6.72 33.60
N ALA A 484 38.27 6.79 34.37
CA ALA A 484 39.02 5.59 34.80
C ALA A 484 39.74 5.80 36.15
N PRO A 485 39.86 4.75 36.98
CA PRO A 485 40.55 4.84 38.26
C PRO A 485 42.07 4.97 38.08
N ALA A 486 42.73 5.53 39.09
CA ALA A 486 44.17 5.72 39.13
C ALA A 486 44.95 4.40 39.04
N GLY A 487 46.19 4.49 38.54
CA GLY A 487 47.05 3.35 38.27
C GLY A 487 46.94 2.84 36.82
N ARG A 488 47.41 1.62 36.61
CA ARG A 488 47.64 1.06 35.28
C ARG A 488 46.34 0.61 34.59
N GLN A 489 45.97 1.26 33.49
CA GLN A 489 44.77 0.97 32.71
C GLN A 489 45.12 0.54 31.28
N THR A 490 44.40 -0.45 30.76
CA THR A 490 44.47 -0.86 29.35
C THR A 490 43.33 -0.22 28.57
N VAL A 491 43.65 0.47 27.49
CA VAL A 491 42.74 1.25 26.64
C VAL A 491 42.68 0.60 25.26
N CYS A 492 41.61 -0.10 24.94
CA CYS A 492 41.38 -0.68 23.61
C CYS A 492 40.18 -0.03 22.93
N ALA A 493 40.27 0.30 21.63
CA ALA A 493 39.15 0.83 20.84
C ALA A 493 38.77 -0.14 19.71
N TYR A 494 37.48 -0.34 19.48
CA TYR A 494 36.92 -1.22 18.46
C TYR A 494 35.93 -0.49 17.57
N GLY A 495 36.15 -0.51 16.25
CA GLY A 495 35.16 -0.07 15.27
C GLY A 495 34.08 -1.13 15.09
N ILE A 496 32.81 -0.72 15.20
CA ILE A 496 31.66 -1.61 15.11
C ILE A 496 31.20 -1.73 13.66
N ASN A 497 31.12 -2.96 13.18
CA ASN A 497 30.92 -3.30 11.78
C ASN A 497 29.46 -3.14 11.33
N VAL A 498 29.28 -2.56 10.15
CA VAL A 498 28.02 -2.49 9.41
C VAL A 498 28.07 -3.49 8.24
N ALA A 499 27.01 -4.27 8.03
CA ALA A 499 26.91 -5.25 6.95
C ALA A 499 28.06 -6.29 6.86
N VAL A 500 29.00 -6.18 5.90
CA VAL A 500 29.85 -7.30 5.47
C VAL A 500 31.23 -7.26 6.13
N GLY A 501 31.35 -7.88 7.30
CA GLY A 501 32.65 -8.07 7.93
C GLY A 501 32.54 -8.51 9.37
N VAL A 502 33.49 -8.02 10.17
CA VAL A 502 33.60 -8.21 11.62
C VAL A 502 34.13 -6.93 12.26
N ASN A 503 33.78 -6.70 13.53
CA ASN A 503 34.33 -5.59 14.33
C ASN A 503 35.86 -5.66 14.39
N VAL A 504 36.53 -4.52 14.36
CA VAL A 504 38.01 -4.42 14.28
C VAL A 504 38.58 -3.66 15.45
N GLU A 505 39.64 -4.18 16.06
CA GLU A 505 40.45 -3.43 17.03
C GLU A 505 41.25 -2.33 16.29
N LEU A 506 40.91 -1.07 16.58
CA LEU A 506 41.56 0.12 16.02
C LEU A 506 42.91 0.41 16.70
N GLY A 507 43.16 -0.25 17.83
CA GLY A 507 44.39 -0.20 18.60
C GLY A 507 44.13 -0.42 20.09
N CYS A 508 45.13 -0.95 20.79
CA CYS A 508 45.11 -1.06 22.24
C CYS A 508 46.46 -0.68 22.86
N VAL A 509 46.42 0.06 23.97
CA VAL A 509 47.59 0.62 24.66
C VAL A 509 47.38 0.66 26.17
N THR A 510 48.45 0.47 26.95
CA THR A 510 48.41 0.61 28.41
C THR A 510 48.93 1.98 28.83
N VAL A 511 48.20 2.66 29.72
CA VAL A 511 48.54 3.97 30.28
C VAL A 511 48.49 3.92 31.80
N ASP A 512 49.28 4.75 32.48
CA ASP A 512 49.20 4.91 33.94
C ASP A 512 48.41 6.20 34.25
N VAL A 513 47.18 6.05 34.73
CA VAL A 513 46.31 7.16 35.12
C VAL A 513 46.83 7.73 36.44
N PRO A 514 47.19 9.03 36.52
CA PRO A 514 47.71 9.61 37.74
C PRO A 514 46.65 9.58 38.86
N ALA A 515 47.10 9.28 40.08
CA ALA A 515 46.26 9.44 41.26
C ALA A 515 45.85 10.92 41.42
N PRO A 516 44.61 11.21 41.84
CA PRO A 516 44.27 12.51 42.39
C PRO A 516 45.29 12.86 43.48
N SER A 517 45.75 14.11 43.51
CA SER A 517 46.65 14.56 44.57
C SER A 517 45.82 14.80 45.84
N ASP A 518 45.68 13.78 46.68
CA ASP A 518 45.10 13.86 48.02
C ASP A 518 45.80 14.99 48.81
N ARG A 519 45.00 15.93 49.33
CA ARG A 519 45.45 17.06 50.16
C ARG A 519 44.81 17.02 51.56
N GLY A 520 44.01 16.00 51.87
CA GLY A 520 43.27 15.87 53.13
C GLY A 520 42.29 17.03 53.36
N LEU A 521 41.68 17.55 52.31
CA LEU A 521 40.79 18.72 52.38
C LEU A 521 39.35 18.27 52.57
N ALA A 522 38.71 18.73 53.65
CA ALA A 522 37.30 18.40 53.90
C ALA A 522 36.40 18.89 52.75
N PRO A 523 35.28 18.18 52.45
CA PRO A 523 34.41 18.54 51.34
C PRO A 523 33.78 19.93 51.49
N ILE A 524 33.47 20.56 50.37
CA ILE A 524 32.73 21.83 50.29
C ILE A 524 31.39 21.61 49.61
N GLY A 525 30.38 22.40 49.97
CA GLY A 525 29.04 22.27 49.38
C GLY A 525 28.03 23.16 50.08
N VAL A 526 26.79 23.13 49.58
CA VAL A 526 25.67 23.91 50.12
C VAL A 526 24.39 23.09 50.07
N LEU A 527 23.65 23.04 51.18
CA LEU A 527 22.24 22.67 51.19
C LEU A 527 21.39 23.88 50.78
N GLU A 528 20.89 23.88 49.54
CA GLU A 528 20.17 25.02 48.97
C GLU A 528 18.67 24.95 49.30
N SER A 529 18.07 23.77 49.16
CA SER A 529 16.66 23.54 49.41
C SER A 529 16.45 22.29 50.26
N LEU A 530 15.50 22.38 51.19
CA LEU A 530 14.99 21.25 51.96
C LEU A 530 13.48 21.48 52.12
N THR A 531 12.68 20.63 51.50
CA THR A 531 11.22 20.69 51.51
C THR A 531 10.66 19.38 52.05
N VAL A 532 9.51 19.44 52.72
CA VAL A 532 8.81 18.24 53.20
C VAL A 532 7.46 18.15 52.53
N ARG A 533 7.16 16.97 52.00
CA ARG A 533 5.83 16.58 51.56
C ARG A 533 5.47 15.30 52.29
N ASP A 534 4.38 15.35 53.03
CA ASP A 534 3.89 14.27 53.87
C ASP A 534 4.99 13.79 54.86
N THR A 535 5.50 12.56 54.68
CA THR A 535 6.63 12.01 55.44
C THR A 535 7.97 12.05 54.69
N THR A 536 8.01 12.53 53.45
CA THR A 536 9.21 12.53 52.60
C THR A 536 9.84 13.92 52.56
N VAL A 537 11.10 13.98 53.01
CA VAL A 537 11.96 15.15 52.89
C VAL A 537 12.71 15.08 51.57
N SER A 538 12.63 16.13 50.76
CA SER A 538 13.45 16.30 49.56
C SER A 538 14.54 17.35 49.82
N VAL A 539 15.78 17.03 49.51
CA VAL A 539 16.93 17.95 49.63
C VAL A 539 17.58 18.17 48.27
N ILE A 540 17.96 19.42 47.99
CA ILE A 540 18.68 19.81 46.77
C ILE A 540 19.86 20.70 47.15
N GLY A 541 20.98 20.49 46.47
CA GLY A 541 22.19 21.28 46.67
C GLY A 541 23.31 20.81 45.76
N TRP A 542 24.55 21.02 46.20
CA TRP A 542 25.76 20.51 45.56
C TRP A 542 26.85 20.24 46.58
N ALA A 543 27.78 19.33 46.25
CA ALA A 543 28.90 18.95 47.10
C ALA A 543 30.10 18.49 46.26
N ILE A 544 31.29 18.96 46.60
CA ILE A 544 32.60 18.67 45.98
C ILE A 544 33.57 18.29 47.11
N ASP A 545 34.33 17.22 46.94
CA ASP A 545 35.49 16.92 47.78
C ASP A 545 36.76 17.33 47.02
N PRO A 546 37.57 18.30 47.51
CA PRO A 546 38.73 18.77 46.78
C PRO A 546 39.82 17.71 46.50
N ASP A 547 39.80 16.58 47.21
CA ASP A 547 40.72 15.45 47.01
C ASP A 547 40.32 14.58 45.79
N THR A 548 39.16 14.85 45.16
CA THR A 548 38.62 14.09 44.03
C THR A 548 37.94 14.96 42.96
N ALA A 549 38.04 14.57 41.69
CA ALA A 549 37.24 15.18 40.62
C ALA A 549 35.88 14.50 40.39
N TRP A 550 35.60 13.45 41.17
CA TRP A 550 34.42 12.62 41.04
C TRP A 550 33.28 13.11 41.93
N PRO A 551 32.00 12.88 41.53
CA PRO A 551 30.86 13.00 42.41
C PRO A 551 31.10 12.27 43.74
N ILE A 552 30.83 12.94 44.86
CA ILE A 552 30.91 12.32 46.19
C ILE A 552 29.56 11.81 46.68
N GLN A 553 29.61 11.01 47.75
CA GLN A 553 28.40 10.70 48.49
C GLN A 553 27.97 11.89 49.36
N ILE A 554 26.67 12.10 49.47
CA ILE A 554 26.03 12.92 50.50
C ILE A 554 25.19 12.01 51.39
N ARG A 555 25.17 12.30 52.69
CA ARG A 555 24.40 11.58 53.70
C ARG A 555 23.31 12.48 54.25
N VAL A 556 22.06 12.08 54.09
CA VAL A 556 20.89 12.76 54.67
C VAL A 556 20.49 12.00 55.92
N GLU A 557 20.33 12.69 57.05
CA GLU A 557 19.99 12.09 58.34
C GLU A 557 18.86 12.86 59.04
N GLY A 558 17.93 12.17 59.68
CA GLY A 558 16.89 12.78 60.51
C GLY A 558 15.99 11.76 61.20
N ALA A 559 15.50 12.07 62.40
CA ALA A 559 14.63 11.18 63.22
C ALA A 559 15.13 9.70 63.33
N GLY A 560 16.44 9.49 63.44
CA GLY A 560 17.05 8.16 63.51
C GLY A 560 17.04 7.38 62.18
N ARG A 561 16.71 8.02 61.07
CA ARG A 561 16.89 7.52 59.70
C ARG A 561 18.12 8.17 59.07
N SER A 562 18.80 7.43 58.21
CA SER A 562 19.87 7.94 57.35
C SER A 562 19.78 7.33 55.94
N GLY A 563 20.27 8.05 54.95
CA GLY A 563 20.39 7.60 53.56
C GLY A 563 21.64 8.18 52.90
N LEU A 564 22.28 7.40 52.04
CA LEU A 564 23.43 7.80 51.21
C LEU A 564 22.99 7.96 49.76
N PHE A 565 23.45 9.03 49.12
CA PHE A 565 23.12 9.40 47.75
C PHE A 565 24.35 9.97 47.05
N THR A 566 24.44 9.91 45.73
CA THR A 566 25.54 10.53 44.98
C THR A 566 25.20 11.98 44.61
N ALA A 567 26.18 12.87 44.65
CA ALA A 567 26.08 14.23 44.12
C ALA A 567 26.51 14.29 42.64
N ASP A 568 25.84 13.55 41.75
CA ASP A 568 26.21 13.41 40.33
C ASP A 568 25.35 14.23 39.35
N HIS A 569 24.39 15.02 39.84
CA HIS A 569 23.53 15.86 39.00
C HIS A 569 24.28 17.05 38.39
N VAL A 570 23.90 17.43 37.16
CA VAL A 570 24.51 18.54 36.42
C VAL A 570 24.15 19.89 37.04
N ARG A 571 25.19 20.66 37.41
CA ARG A 571 25.14 22.04 37.89
C ARG A 571 26.15 22.88 37.12
N ALA A 572 25.70 23.51 36.04
CA ALA A 572 26.55 24.28 35.13
C ALA A 572 27.16 25.52 35.80
N ASP A 573 26.49 26.09 36.80
CA ASP A 573 26.97 27.16 37.66
C ASP A 573 28.14 26.69 38.55
N VAL A 574 27.98 25.54 39.21
CA VAL A 574 29.04 24.91 40.02
C VAL A 574 30.24 24.52 39.15
N GLY A 575 29.99 23.93 37.98
CA GLY A 575 31.05 23.61 37.01
C GLY A 575 31.73 24.83 36.38
N SER A 576 31.07 25.99 36.38
CA SER A 576 31.69 27.26 35.97
C SER A 576 32.52 27.89 37.10
N ALA A 577 32.09 27.74 38.35
CA ALA A 577 32.80 28.22 39.53
C ALA A 577 34.01 27.33 39.90
N TYR A 578 33.94 26.03 39.62
CA TYR A 578 35.00 25.06 39.89
C TYR A 578 35.34 24.19 38.65
N PRO A 579 35.93 24.78 37.58
CA PRO A 579 36.11 24.08 36.30
C PRO A 579 36.94 22.79 36.36
N GLN A 580 37.84 22.65 37.33
CA GLN A 580 38.66 21.45 37.50
C GLN A 580 37.89 20.20 37.97
N TYR A 581 36.69 20.38 38.53
CA TYR A 581 35.83 19.28 39.01
C TYR A 581 34.65 19.00 38.07
N GLY A 582 34.31 19.96 37.18
CA GLY A 582 33.21 19.84 36.22
C GLY A 582 31.83 20.10 36.84
N ALA A 583 30.77 19.88 36.05
CA ALA A 583 29.41 20.25 36.44
C ALA A 583 28.66 19.19 37.27
N ASN A 584 29.12 17.94 37.31
CA ASN A 584 28.36 16.81 37.87
C ASN A 584 28.59 16.69 39.39
N HIS A 585 28.23 17.74 40.13
CA HIS A 585 28.43 17.84 41.59
C HIS A 585 27.16 18.28 42.35
N GLY A 586 26.02 18.36 41.67
CA GLY A 586 24.72 18.61 42.28
C GLY A 586 24.11 17.34 42.91
N PHE A 587 23.26 17.49 43.92
CA PHE A 587 22.44 16.39 44.43
C PHE A 587 20.96 16.77 44.49
N SER A 588 20.10 15.76 44.30
CA SER A 588 18.67 15.83 44.57
C SER A 588 18.26 14.50 45.23
N ALA A 589 18.10 14.49 46.55
CA ALA A 589 17.88 13.27 47.34
C ALA A 589 16.56 13.32 48.13
N GLN A 590 16.01 12.15 48.45
CA GLN A 590 14.78 12.02 49.23
C GLN A 590 14.95 11.04 50.39
N LEU A 591 14.53 11.45 51.59
CA LEU A 591 14.53 10.63 52.81
C LEU A 591 13.14 10.63 53.45
N THR A 592 12.57 9.45 53.65
CA THR A 592 11.29 9.29 54.36
C THR A 592 11.52 9.18 55.87
N LEU A 593 10.81 10.01 56.63
CA LEU A 593 10.88 10.08 58.10
C LEU A 593 9.63 9.47 58.75
N PRO A 594 9.72 9.07 60.04
CA PRO A 594 8.53 8.87 60.87
C PRO A 594 7.71 10.15 61.02
N VAL A 595 6.42 10.02 61.32
CA VAL A 595 5.54 11.16 61.65
C VAL A 595 6.02 11.82 62.95
N GLY A 596 6.11 13.16 62.95
CA GLY A 596 6.56 13.98 64.07
C GLY A 596 7.47 15.12 63.64
N THR A 597 8.00 15.84 64.63
CA THR A 597 9.02 16.87 64.41
C THR A 597 10.41 16.24 64.42
N ALA A 598 11.27 16.61 63.48
CA ALA A 598 12.60 16.05 63.30
C ALA A 598 13.59 17.12 62.82
N ASP A 599 14.81 17.12 63.35
CA ASP A 599 15.93 17.81 62.71
C ASP A 599 16.47 16.92 61.58
N VAL A 600 16.65 17.52 60.39
CA VAL A 600 17.24 16.87 59.22
C VAL A 600 18.52 17.57 58.86
N CYS A 601 19.63 16.83 58.82
CA CYS A 601 20.96 17.29 58.45
C CYS A 601 21.42 16.64 57.15
N VAL A 602 22.19 17.38 56.33
CA VAL A 602 22.84 16.85 55.13
C VAL A 602 24.35 17.00 55.28
N TYR A 603 25.09 15.93 55.06
CA TYR A 603 26.56 15.90 55.11
C TYR A 603 27.13 15.56 53.73
N ALA A 604 28.18 16.25 53.31
CA ALA A 604 29.08 15.78 52.26
C ALA A 604 30.05 14.77 52.86
N VAL A 605 30.06 13.55 52.32
CA VAL A 605 30.88 12.44 52.84
C VAL A 605 32.25 12.50 52.21
N ASN A 606 33.30 12.50 53.04
CA ASN A 606 34.66 12.61 52.54
C ASN A 606 35.15 11.31 51.88
N THR A 607 35.91 11.42 50.79
CA THR A 607 36.49 10.27 50.08
C THR A 607 37.95 10.00 50.46
N GLY A 608 38.63 10.99 51.05
CA GLY A 608 40.00 10.89 51.58
C GLY A 608 40.07 10.67 53.10
N THR A 609 41.19 11.08 53.71
CA THR A 609 41.46 10.91 55.15
C THR A 609 40.89 12.01 56.07
N GLY A 610 40.34 13.07 55.48
CA GLY A 610 39.58 14.13 56.17
C GLY A 610 38.21 13.67 56.69
N GLY A 611 37.52 14.54 57.43
CA GLY A 611 36.18 14.30 57.95
C GLY A 611 35.06 14.86 57.06
N ASP A 612 33.85 14.33 57.23
CA ASP A 612 32.64 14.79 56.55
C ASP A 612 32.29 16.24 56.89
N THR A 613 31.74 16.97 55.91
CA THR A 613 31.28 18.36 56.10
C THR A 613 29.76 18.42 56.22
N ASN A 614 29.26 19.02 57.31
CA ASN A 614 27.83 19.32 57.44
C ASN A 614 27.45 20.49 56.51
N LEU A 615 26.58 20.24 55.54
CA LEU A 615 26.09 21.21 54.56
C LEU A 615 24.91 22.03 55.07
N GLY A 616 24.28 21.62 56.18
CA GLY A 616 23.19 22.32 56.84
C GLY A 616 22.18 21.38 57.50
N CYS A 617 21.52 21.88 58.55
CA CYS A 617 20.42 21.21 59.23
C CYS A 617 19.16 22.10 59.28
N ARG A 618 17.96 21.50 59.25
CA ARG A 618 16.68 22.20 59.47
C ARG A 618 15.70 21.31 60.25
N SER A 619 15.00 21.91 61.21
CA SER A 619 13.85 21.30 61.88
C SER A 619 12.64 21.28 60.95
N VAL A 620 11.98 20.14 60.81
CA VAL A 620 10.80 19.95 59.97
C VAL A 620 9.74 19.12 60.67
N VAL A 621 8.49 19.21 60.22
CA VAL A 621 7.37 18.38 60.69
C VAL A 621 6.98 17.45 59.55
N ALA A 622 7.18 16.15 59.73
CA ALA A 622 6.66 15.10 58.85
C ALA A 622 5.28 14.68 59.36
N ALA A 623 4.27 14.72 58.50
CA ALA A 623 2.88 14.39 58.85
C ALA A 623 2.24 13.58 57.73
N LEU A 624 1.35 12.65 58.07
CA LEU A 624 0.48 12.03 57.07
C LEU A 624 -0.78 12.88 56.91
N PRO A 625 -1.17 13.31 55.70
CA PRO A 625 -2.55 13.73 55.46
C PRO A 625 -3.49 12.53 55.66
N ASP A 626 -4.68 12.80 56.19
CA ASP A 626 -5.73 11.82 56.51
C ASP A 626 -6.41 11.30 55.24
N LEU A 627 -5.67 10.55 54.42
CA LEU A 627 -6.10 9.98 53.13
C LEU A 627 -6.81 8.65 53.36
N GLY A 628 -8.14 8.67 53.32
CA GLY A 628 -8.98 7.52 53.63
C GLY A 628 -10.48 7.79 53.74
N ARG A 629 -10.92 9.04 53.59
CA ARG A 629 -12.32 9.42 53.86
C ARG A 629 -13.16 9.25 52.61
N ALA A 630 -14.41 8.84 52.81
CA ALA A 630 -15.39 8.80 51.73
C ALA A 630 -15.86 10.24 51.42
N PRO A 631 -16.13 10.59 50.14
CA PRO A 631 -16.61 11.91 49.78
C PRO A 631 -17.86 12.31 50.55
N ILE A 632 -18.05 13.60 50.80
CA ILE A 632 -19.24 14.15 51.45
C ILE A 632 -20.07 14.96 50.46
N GLY A 633 -21.38 15.00 50.66
CA GLY A 633 -22.30 15.69 49.76
C GLY A 633 -23.75 15.52 50.17
N VAL A 634 -24.65 16.16 49.44
CA VAL A 634 -26.10 16.06 49.63
C VAL A 634 -26.84 16.33 48.32
N ILE A 635 -28.05 15.80 48.21
CA ILE A 635 -29.00 16.15 47.16
C ILE A 635 -29.80 17.37 47.68
N ASP A 636 -29.73 18.50 46.97
CA ASP A 636 -30.50 19.70 47.31
C ASP A 636 -31.94 19.60 46.79
N SER A 637 -32.15 19.05 45.58
CA SER A 637 -33.49 18.87 45.01
C SER A 637 -33.56 17.80 43.92
N ILE A 638 -34.75 17.21 43.76
CA ILE A 638 -35.16 16.44 42.56
C ILE A 638 -36.52 16.98 42.12
N ASP A 639 -36.54 17.82 41.08
CA ASP A 639 -37.76 18.36 40.47
C ASP A 639 -38.14 17.53 39.23
N VAL A 640 -39.40 17.09 39.12
CA VAL A 640 -39.86 16.22 38.01
C VAL A 640 -40.93 16.92 37.19
N ARG A 641 -40.68 17.01 35.88
CA ARG A 641 -41.60 17.63 34.91
C ARG A 641 -41.79 16.69 33.72
N GLY A 642 -43.02 16.20 33.54
CA GLY A 642 -43.32 15.17 32.54
C GLY A 642 -42.47 13.92 32.79
N ALA A 643 -41.64 13.58 31.80
CA ALA A 643 -40.69 12.46 31.83
C ALA A 643 -39.24 12.86 32.16
N THR A 644 -38.97 14.05 32.71
CA THR A 644 -37.61 14.50 33.04
C THR A 644 -37.49 14.90 34.52
N ALA A 645 -36.47 14.36 35.20
CA ALA A 645 -36.03 14.80 36.52
C ALA A 645 -34.84 15.77 36.38
N THR A 646 -34.89 16.90 37.08
CA THR A 646 -33.72 17.77 37.30
C THR A 646 -33.24 17.55 38.74
N ILE A 647 -32.05 16.98 38.88
CA ILE A 647 -31.42 16.66 40.16
C ILE A 647 -30.34 17.72 40.43
N SER A 648 -30.39 18.41 41.57
CA SER A 648 -29.31 19.30 42.02
C SER A 648 -28.74 18.89 43.37
N GLY A 649 -27.48 19.22 43.61
CA GLY A 649 -26.79 18.92 44.86
C GLY A 649 -25.34 19.40 44.85
N TRP A 650 -24.56 18.87 45.79
CA TRP A 650 -23.11 19.03 45.81
C TRP A 650 -22.41 17.79 46.36
N ALA A 651 -21.15 17.62 45.97
CA ALA A 651 -20.27 16.56 46.44
C ALA A 651 -18.81 17.02 46.36
N LEU A 652 -18.02 16.75 47.40
CA LEU A 652 -16.58 17.00 47.43
C LEU A 652 -15.85 15.86 48.13
N ASP A 653 -14.57 15.71 47.81
CA ASP A 653 -13.63 14.92 48.62
C ASP A 653 -12.87 15.88 49.55
N LEU A 654 -12.52 15.44 50.76
CA LEU A 654 -11.62 16.20 51.63
C LEU A 654 -10.15 15.82 51.40
N ASP A 655 -9.92 14.74 50.65
CA ASP A 655 -8.62 14.17 50.38
C ASP A 655 -8.06 14.64 49.02
N ASN A 656 -8.87 15.34 48.22
CA ASN A 656 -8.49 16.02 46.97
C ASN A 656 -9.20 17.38 46.82
N VAL A 657 -8.64 18.30 46.02
CA VAL A 657 -9.26 19.61 45.72
C VAL A 657 -10.06 19.63 44.42
N ASP A 658 -9.85 18.67 43.51
CA ASP A 658 -10.58 18.63 42.24
C ASP A 658 -12.04 18.18 42.43
N PRO A 659 -12.97 18.61 41.56
CA PRO A 659 -14.37 18.20 41.60
C PRO A 659 -14.54 16.67 41.44
N VAL A 660 -15.36 16.05 42.30
CA VAL A 660 -15.56 14.60 42.27
C VAL A 660 -16.60 14.13 41.24
N PRO A 661 -16.49 12.89 40.73
CA PRO A 661 -17.55 12.29 39.93
C PRO A 661 -18.79 12.01 40.79
N VAL A 662 -19.97 12.27 40.22
CA VAL A 662 -21.27 11.98 40.81
C VAL A 662 -22.04 11.05 39.89
N HIS A 663 -22.39 9.87 40.38
CA HIS A 663 -23.18 8.88 39.64
C HIS A 663 -24.64 8.96 40.07
N ILE A 664 -25.53 9.20 39.10
CA ILE A 664 -26.98 9.27 39.33
C ILE A 664 -27.64 8.06 38.67
N TYR A 665 -28.36 7.28 39.48
CA TYR A 665 -29.05 6.07 39.07
C TYR A 665 -30.56 6.27 39.06
N VAL A 666 -31.21 5.98 37.94
CA VAL A 666 -32.67 5.87 37.80
C VAL A 666 -33.01 4.37 37.73
N GLY A 667 -33.54 3.83 38.82
CA GLY A 667 -33.70 2.38 38.99
C GLY A 667 -32.34 1.67 38.95
N ALA A 668 -32.14 0.77 37.98
CA ALA A 668 -30.86 0.08 37.77
C ALA A 668 -29.91 0.81 36.79
N SER A 669 -30.36 1.87 36.13
CA SER A 669 -29.61 2.57 35.07
C SER A 669 -28.86 3.77 35.62
N GLY A 670 -27.52 3.73 35.59
CA GLY A 670 -26.64 4.79 36.09
C GLY A 670 -26.05 5.68 35.00
N THR A 671 -25.90 6.97 35.28
CA THR A 671 -25.14 7.94 34.48
C THR A 671 -24.08 8.62 35.35
N ALA A 672 -22.91 8.91 34.77
CA ALA A 672 -21.79 9.54 35.46
C ALA A 672 -21.63 11.00 35.04
N HIS A 673 -21.52 11.88 36.03
CA HIS A 673 -21.37 13.32 35.91
C HIS A 673 -20.21 13.79 36.80
N VAL A 674 -19.89 15.08 36.81
CA VAL A 674 -18.87 15.67 37.69
C VAL A 674 -19.48 16.84 38.44
N ALA A 675 -19.21 16.96 39.73
CA ALA A 675 -19.73 18.04 40.56
C ALA A 675 -18.96 19.36 40.38
N ASN A 676 -18.76 19.85 39.15
CA ASN A 676 -17.88 20.99 38.86
C ASN A 676 -18.57 22.37 38.81
N ARG A 677 -19.78 22.51 39.36
CA ARG A 677 -20.53 23.79 39.34
C ARG A 677 -20.22 24.63 40.57
N ALA A 678 -19.97 25.92 40.35
CA ALA A 678 -19.64 26.88 41.41
C ALA A 678 -20.76 27.00 42.48
N ARG A 679 -20.36 26.80 43.73
CA ARG A 679 -21.14 26.94 44.96
C ARG A 679 -20.35 27.79 45.98
N PRO A 680 -20.54 29.13 45.97
CA PRO A 680 -19.81 30.05 46.85
C PRO A 680 -20.02 29.77 48.35
N ASP A 681 -21.13 29.17 48.71
CA ASP A 681 -21.43 28.68 50.07
C ASP A 681 -20.50 27.54 50.49
N LEU A 682 -20.11 26.65 49.58
CA LEU A 682 -19.13 25.60 49.85
C LEU A 682 -17.72 26.16 49.95
N ALA A 683 -17.36 27.17 49.14
CA ALA A 683 -16.08 27.87 49.31
C ALA A 683 -15.97 28.59 50.67
N ALA A 684 -17.09 28.99 51.27
CA ALA A 684 -17.12 29.58 52.61
C ALA A 684 -17.03 28.51 53.72
N ALA A 685 -17.66 27.34 53.54
CA ALA A 685 -17.65 26.24 54.52
C ALA A 685 -16.40 25.34 54.44
N PHE A 686 -15.83 25.17 53.25
CA PHE A 686 -14.69 24.33 52.90
C PHE A 686 -13.65 25.12 52.08
N PRO A 687 -12.94 26.10 52.68
CA PRO A 687 -12.12 27.06 51.92
C PRO A 687 -10.92 26.46 51.17
N LEU A 688 -10.50 25.25 51.53
CA LEU A 688 -9.40 24.54 50.86
C LEU A 688 -9.86 23.80 49.60
N GLN A 689 -11.14 23.45 49.52
CA GLN A 689 -11.76 22.75 48.38
C GLN A 689 -12.24 23.71 47.29
N GLY A 690 -12.60 24.95 47.66
CA GLY A 690 -13.08 25.96 46.73
C GLY A 690 -14.57 25.82 46.40
N ALA A 691 -15.01 26.52 45.35
CA ALA A 691 -16.43 26.64 45.02
C ALA A 691 -16.96 25.51 44.13
N ASP A 692 -16.12 24.89 43.30
CA ASP A 692 -16.57 24.12 42.14
C ASP A 692 -16.92 22.67 42.47
N HIS A 693 -17.83 22.49 43.44
CA HIS A 693 -18.23 21.19 44.01
C HIS A 693 -19.75 20.89 43.91
N GLY A 694 -20.50 21.68 43.13
CA GLY A 694 -21.94 21.48 42.88
C GLY A 694 -22.29 20.70 41.60
N PHE A 695 -23.49 20.12 41.51
CA PHE A 695 -24.02 19.50 40.29
C PHE A 695 -25.50 19.85 40.06
N THR A 696 -25.95 19.87 38.80
CA THR A 696 -27.37 20.03 38.43
C THR A 696 -27.67 19.35 37.10
N GLU A 697 -28.19 18.13 37.12
CA GLU A 697 -28.29 17.28 35.92
C GLU A 697 -29.75 16.93 35.60
N ALA A 698 -30.06 16.88 34.30
CA ALA A 698 -31.40 16.56 33.80
C ALA A 698 -31.41 15.15 33.18
N LEU A 699 -32.24 14.26 33.72
CA LEU A 699 -32.31 12.85 33.34
C LEU A 699 -33.74 12.44 32.96
N SER A 700 -33.88 11.66 31.89
CA SER A 700 -35.17 11.08 31.53
C SER A 700 -35.55 9.97 32.51
N LEU A 701 -36.79 10.04 33.01
CA LEU A 701 -37.44 9.01 33.80
C LEU A 701 -38.31 8.12 32.89
N PRO A 702 -38.35 6.79 33.09
CA PRO A 702 -39.40 5.97 32.50
C PRO A 702 -40.77 6.33 33.13
N PRO A 703 -41.88 6.24 32.37
CA PRO A 703 -43.22 6.51 32.91
C PRO A 703 -43.56 5.64 34.13
N GLY A 704 -44.20 6.25 35.13
CA GLY A 704 -44.45 5.61 36.42
C GLY A 704 -43.36 5.93 37.46
N SER A 705 -43.32 5.13 38.52
CA SER A 705 -42.45 5.38 39.67
C SER A 705 -41.05 4.79 39.52
N SER A 706 -40.03 5.63 39.72
CA SER A 706 -38.61 5.31 39.64
C SER A 706 -37.89 5.74 40.92
N SER A 707 -36.94 4.92 41.39
CA SER A 707 -36.02 5.32 42.46
C SER A 707 -34.83 6.07 41.85
N VAL A 708 -34.57 7.30 42.29
CA VAL A 708 -33.41 8.10 41.89
C VAL A 708 -32.40 8.12 43.04
N CYS A 709 -31.22 7.53 42.83
CA CYS A 709 -30.15 7.45 43.83
C CYS A 709 -28.89 8.17 43.33
N VAL A 710 -28.24 8.97 44.20
CA VAL A 710 -27.05 9.74 43.85
C VAL A 710 -25.86 9.29 44.71
N TYR A 711 -24.74 8.97 44.07
CA TYR A 711 -23.48 8.60 44.72
C TYR A 711 -22.36 9.57 44.37
N ALA A 712 -21.58 9.98 45.37
CA ALA A 712 -20.28 10.63 45.15
C ALA A 712 -19.17 9.57 45.10
N ILE A 713 -18.31 9.65 44.09
CA ILE A 713 -17.27 8.67 43.81
C ILE A 713 -15.92 9.17 44.33
N ASN A 714 -15.22 8.33 45.08
CA ASN A 714 -13.92 8.66 45.67
C ASN A 714 -12.82 8.66 44.59
N LEU A 715 -11.95 9.68 44.60
CA LEU A 715 -10.82 9.79 43.67
C LEU A 715 -9.53 9.15 44.21
N GLY A 716 -9.50 8.79 45.49
CA GLY A 716 -8.37 8.20 46.22
C GLY A 716 -8.68 6.81 46.80
N ARG A 717 -8.10 6.54 47.98
CA ARG A 717 -8.32 5.28 48.71
C ARG A 717 -9.50 5.46 49.66
N GLY A 718 -10.62 4.82 49.39
CA GLY A 718 -11.78 4.84 50.29
C GLY A 718 -13.02 4.23 49.66
N GLY A 719 -14.15 4.35 50.35
CA GLY A 719 -15.47 3.99 49.81
C GLY A 719 -16.11 5.16 49.06
N ASN A 720 -17.06 4.83 48.18
CA ASN A 720 -17.98 5.80 47.59
C ASN A 720 -19.14 6.08 48.56
N SER A 721 -19.69 7.30 48.53
CA SER A 721 -20.78 7.71 49.42
C SER A 721 -22.11 7.78 48.68
N LEU A 722 -23.14 7.12 49.21
CA LEU A 722 -24.53 7.37 48.81
C LEU A 722 -24.99 8.70 49.43
N LEU A 723 -25.27 9.71 48.60
CA LEU A 723 -25.76 11.02 49.04
C LEU A 723 -27.26 11.00 49.35
N GLY A 724 -28.01 10.11 48.70
CA GLY A 724 -29.43 9.89 48.97
C GLY A 724 -30.13 9.09 47.87
N CYS A 725 -31.32 8.58 48.20
CA CYS A 725 -32.25 7.95 47.25
C CYS A 725 -33.66 8.51 47.48
N GLN A 726 -34.38 8.83 46.40
CA GLN A 726 -35.77 9.28 46.44
C GLN A 726 -36.59 8.62 45.33
N THR A 727 -37.75 8.08 45.69
CA THR A 727 -38.73 7.62 44.70
C THR A 727 -39.51 8.80 44.15
N VAL A 728 -39.55 8.92 42.82
CA VAL A 728 -40.29 9.95 42.07
C VAL A 728 -41.14 9.30 40.99
N THR A 729 -42.23 9.96 40.57
CA THR A 729 -43.15 9.43 39.56
C THR A 729 -43.22 10.36 38.36
N ALA A 730 -42.93 9.82 37.18
CA ALA A 730 -43.13 10.49 35.90
C ALA A 730 -44.52 10.18 35.35
N VAL A 731 -45.17 11.19 34.76
CA VAL A 731 -46.45 11.03 34.04
C VAL A 731 -46.19 10.75 32.56
N ASP A 732 -47.00 9.87 31.97
CA ASP A 732 -46.98 9.61 30.53
C ASP A 732 -47.76 10.72 29.81
N ASN A 733 -47.01 11.56 29.08
CA ASN A 733 -47.53 12.68 28.29
C ASN A 733 -47.23 12.46 26.78
N THR A 734 -47.34 11.22 26.30
CA THR A 734 -46.99 10.83 24.92
C THR A 734 -48.17 10.29 24.10
N ARG A 735 -49.40 10.38 24.62
CA ARG A 735 -50.59 9.79 24.00
C ARG A 735 -51.14 10.75 22.93
N PRO A 736 -51.14 10.37 21.63
CA PRO A 736 -51.49 11.29 20.56
C PRO A 736 -52.97 11.74 20.64
N PRO A 737 -53.32 12.92 20.08
CA PRO A 737 -54.68 13.42 20.15
C PRO A 737 -55.65 12.52 19.41
N ILE A 738 -56.88 12.44 19.92
CA ILE A 738 -57.96 11.70 19.27
C ILE A 738 -59.07 12.66 18.87
N GLY A 739 -59.62 12.42 17.68
CA GLY A 739 -60.59 13.32 17.06
C GLY A 739 -61.18 12.73 15.79
N ASN A 740 -62.13 13.46 15.21
CA ASN A 740 -62.80 13.10 13.97
C ASN A 740 -63.04 14.35 13.12
N PHE A 741 -62.69 14.29 11.83
CA PHE A 741 -62.99 15.37 10.89
C PHE A 741 -64.35 15.11 10.23
N GLU A 742 -65.40 15.71 10.78
CA GLU A 742 -66.80 15.37 10.48
C GLU A 742 -67.33 16.09 9.23
N GLN A 743 -66.95 17.35 9.02
CA GLN A 743 -67.49 18.22 7.97
C GLN A 743 -66.40 19.00 7.24
N ALA A 744 -66.49 19.05 5.91
CA ALA A 744 -65.79 20.00 5.05
C ALA A 744 -66.71 20.30 3.85
N VAL A 745 -67.19 21.54 3.71
CA VAL A 745 -68.18 21.94 2.70
C VAL A 745 -67.82 23.32 2.14
N GLY A 746 -67.84 23.46 0.81
CA GLY A 746 -67.58 24.72 0.14
C GLY A 746 -68.74 25.69 0.33
N VAL A 747 -68.43 26.91 0.76
CA VAL A 747 -69.37 28.00 1.02
C VAL A 747 -68.86 29.28 0.34
N ALA A 748 -69.72 30.29 0.18
CA ALA A 748 -69.29 31.56 -0.40
C ALA A 748 -68.12 32.15 0.41
N GLY A 749 -66.95 32.29 -0.23
CA GLY A 749 -65.72 32.82 0.37
C GLY A 749 -64.81 31.81 1.08
N GLY A 750 -65.11 30.51 1.07
CA GLY A 750 -64.19 29.51 1.64
C GLY A 750 -64.76 28.11 1.87
N VAL A 751 -64.11 27.35 2.75
CA VAL A 751 -64.56 26.03 3.19
C VAL A 751 -64.98 26.06 4.65
N ALA A 752 -66.25 25.75 4.90
CA ALA A 752 -66.77 25.50 6.24
C ALA A 752 -66.32 24.11 6.71
N VAL A 753 -65.60 24.06 7.83
CA VAL A 753 -65.03 22.85 8.44
C VAL A 753 -65.57 22.64 9.84
N GLY A 754 -65.73 21.38 10.24
CA GLY A 754 -66.19 21.03 11.58
C GLY A 754 -65.82 19.61 12.00
N GLY A 755 -65.75 19.39 13.31
CA GLY A 755 -65.43 18.10 13.90
C GLY A 755 -65.20 18.20 15.40
N TRP A 756 -64.42 17.27 15.94
CA TRP A 756 -63.91 17.34 17.31
C TRP A 756 -62.51 16.75 17.41
N ALA A 757 -61.73 17.21 18.39
CA ALA A 757 -60.46 16.66 18.78
C ALA A 757 -60.15 17.01 20.24
N PHE A 758 -59.49 16.11 20.96
CA PHE A 758 -58.88 16.41 22.24
C PHE A 758 -57.62 15.57 22.44
N ASP A 759 -56.74 16.04 23.30
CA ASP A 759 -55.56 15.29 23.73
C ASP A 759 -55.89 14.49 25.01
N PRO A 760 -55.59 13.18 25.08
CA PRO A 760 -55.75 12.37 26.30
C PRO A 760 -54.88 12.84 27.48
N ASP A 761 -53.80 13.57 27.22
CA ASP A 761 -52.85 14.11 28.20
C ASP A 761 -53.25 15.52 28.69
N SER A 762 -54.05 16.25 27.90
CA SER A 762 -54.54 17.60 28.24
C SER A 762 -56.02 17.65 28.64
N ARG A 763 -56.35 18.56 29.55
CA ARG A 763 -57.73 18.88 29.95
C ARG A 763 -58.30 20.09 29.21
N ASP A 764 -57.45 20.84 28.53
CA ASP A 764 -57.80 22.08 27.84
C ASP A 764 -58.08 21.84 26.35
N PRO A 765 -58.77 22.76 25.66
CA PRO A 765 -58.94 22.71 24.20
C PRO A 765 -57.61 22.77 23.46
N ILE A 766 -57.38 21.84 22.53
CA ILE A 766 -56.16 21.78 21.73
C ILE A 766 -56.28 22.54 20.39
N PRO A 767 -55.16 22.94 19.77
CA PRO A 767 -55.16 23.44 18.41
C PRO A 767 -55.52 22.35 17.40
N VAL A 768 -56.29 22.72 16.38
CA VAL A 768 -56.54 21.93 15.18
C VAL A 768 -56.07 22.75 13.98
N HIS A 769 -55.14 22.20 13.20
CA HIS A 769 -54.65 22.85 11.98
C HIS A 769 -55.42 22.34 10.76
N ILE A 770 -56.06 23.27 10.06
CA ILE A 770 -56.79 23.02 8.82
C ILE A 770 -55.94 23.51 7.65
N TYR A 771 -55.54 22.59 6.77
CA TYR A 771 -54.76 22.89 5.58
C TYR A 771 -55.64 22.86 4.35
N VAL A 772 -55.70 23.96 3.59
CA VAL A 772 -56.33 24.05 2.27
C VAL A 772 -55.21 24.14 1.23
N ASP A 773 -55.08 23.14 0.36
CA ASP A 773 -53.99 22.98 -0.60
C ASP A 773 -52.58 23.13 -0.01
N GLY A 774 -52.40 22.71 1.25
CA GLY A 774 -51.14 22.81 1.98
C GLY A 774 -50.92 24.15 2.70
N VAL A 775 -51.80 25.13 2.56
CA VAL A 775 -51.78 26.38 3.35
C VAL A 775 -52.58 26.17 4.64
N GLY A 776 -51.90 26.24 5.78
CA GLY A 776 -52.47 25.94 7.10
C GLY A 776 -53.05 27.14 7.83
N ALA A 777 -54.21 26.95 8.46
CA ALA A 777 -54.81 27.84 9.45
C ALA A 777 -55.03 27.08 10.76
N ALA A 778 -54.64 27.66 11.90
CA ALA A 778 -54.88 27.09 13.22
C ALA A 778 -56.21 27.59 13.80
N ILE A 779 -57.02 26.67 14.30
CA ILE A 779 -58.26 26.93 15.06
C ILE A 779 -58.21 26.16 16.38
N SER A 780 -59.10 26.43 17.34
CA SER A 780 -59.16 25.68 18.60
C SER A 780 -60.29 24.65 18.59
N ALA A 781 -60.12 23.58 19.38
CA ALA A 781 -61.16 22.60 19.69
C ALA A 781 -62.01 23.03 20.90
N ASP A 782 -62.43 24.29 20.95
CA ASP A 782 -63.08 24.95 22.09
C ASP A 782 -64.62 24.97 22.03
N VAL A 783 -65.23 24.34 21.03
CA VAL A 783 -66.70 24.19 20.92
C VAL A 783 -67.17 23.05 21.83
N ALA A 784 -68.30 23.24 22.52
CA ALA A 784 -68.85 22.23 23.41
C ALA A 784 -69.40 20.99 22.65
N ARG A 785 -68.90 19.80 23.00
CA ARG A 785 -69.35 18.48 22.56
C ARG A 785 -69.61 17.56 23.76
N PRO A 786 -70.75 17.72 24.48
CA PRO A 786 -71.09 16.89 25.63
C PRO A 786 -71.22 15.39 25.30
N ASP A 787 -71.56 15.07 24.05
CA ASP A 787 -71.60 13.72 23.49
C ASP A 787 -70.22 13.05 23.50
N VAL A 788 -69.19 13.77 23.05
CA VAL A 788 -67.80 13.31 23.05
C VAL A 788 -67.29 13.16 24.48
N ALA A 789 -67.57 14.14 25.35
CA ALA A 789 -67.16 14.09 26.75
C ALA A 789 -67.77 12.90 27.50
N ALA A 790 -69.05 12.60 27.27
CA ALA A 790 -69.70 11.42 27.83
C ALA A 790 -69.11 10.10 27.28
N ALA A 791 -68.84 10.01 25.98
CA ALA A 791 -68.29 8.81 25.34
C ALA A 791 -66.87 8.46 25.81
N TYR A 792 -66.04 9.47 26.09
CA TYR A 792 -64.64 9.30 26.50
C TYR A 792 -64.38 9.61 28.00
N GLY A 793 -65.42 9.76 28.81
CA GLY A 793 -65.30 9.97 30.25
C GLY A 793 -64.63 11.29 30.67
N ARG A 794 -64.64 12.32 29.80
CA ARG A 794 -64.07 13.64 30.09
C ARG A 794 -65.07 14.50 30.89
N THR A 795 -64.57 15.27 31.85
CA THR A 795 -65.37 16.23 32.61
C THR A 795 -65.52 17.59 31.92
N ASN A 796 -64.61 17.93 31.00
CA ASN A 796 -64.69 19.13 30.17
C ASN A 796 -65.41 18.80 28.84
N PRO A 797 -66.54 19.45 28.49
CA PRO A 797 -67.22 19.25 27.22
C PRO A 797 -66.53 19.91 26.03
N LEU A 798 -65.57 20.83 26.23
CA LEU A 798 -64.92 21.53 25.13
C LEU A 798 -63.95 20.58 24.41
N SER A 799 -64.29 20.27 23.16
CA SER A 799 -63.50 19.40 22.26
C SER A 799 -63.93 19.49 20.79
N GLY A 800 -65.02 20.18 20.46
CA GLY A 800 -65.44 20.42 19.08
C GLY A 800 -64.65 21.56 18.43
N PHE A 801 -64.46 21.52 17.12
CA PHE A 801 -63.98 22.66 16.34
C PHE A 801 -64.97 22.97 15.21
N ALA A 802 -65.14 24.25 14.89
CA ALA A 802 -65.91 24.70 13.73
C ALA A 802 -65.37 26.05 13.23
N ALA A 803 -65.13 26.18 11.92
CA ALA A 803 -64.61 27.41 11.31
C ALA A 803 -64.97 27.50 9.83
N THR A 804 -64.81 28.68 9.22
CA THR A 804 -64.75 28.83 7.76
C THR A 804 -63.35 29.31 7.38
N ILE A 805 -62.62 28.50 6.60
CA ILE A 805 -61.27 28.83 6.14
C ILE A 805 -61.37 29.45 4.75
N ALA A 806 -60.81 30.65 4.57
CA ALA A 806 -60.90 31.37 3.31
C ALA A 806 -60.24 30.60 2.16
N ALA A 807 -60.94 30.49 1.03
CA ALA A 807 -60.47 29.86 -0.19
C ALA A 807 -61.15 30.52 -1.40
N LEU A 808 -60.49 30.45 -2.57
CA LEU A 808 -61.07 30.95 -3.83
C LEU A 808 -62.11 29.94 -4.38
N PRO A 809 -62.95 30.32 -5.35
CA PRO A 809 -63.79 29.36 -6.07
C PRO A 809 -62.94 28.33 -6.81
N GLY A 810 -63.23 27.04 -6.64
CA GLY A 810 -62.40 25.95 -7.16
C GLY A 810 -62.50 24.66 -6.36
N VAL A 811 -61.78 23.62 -6.80
CA VAL A 811 -61.65 22.35 -6.07
C VAL A 811 -60.38 22.40 -5.21
N HIS A 812 -60.51 22.19 -3.92
CA HIS A 812 -59.43 22.29 -2.94
C HIS A 812 -59.31 21.02 -2.09
N ARG A 813 -58.08 20.62 -1.77
CA ARG A 813 -57.78 19.55 -0.80
C ARG A 813 -57.75 20.13 0.60
N VAL A 814 -58.67 19.68 1.46
CA VAL A 814 -58.78 20.15 2.85
C VAL A 814 -58.44 19.04 3.83
N CYS A 815 -57.39 19.22 4.63
CA CYS A 815 -56.93 18.27 5.65
C CYS A 815 -57.02 18.89 7.06
N ALA A 816 -57.44 18.12 8.05
CA ALA A 816 -57.48 18.54 9.45
C ALA A 816 -56.52 17.71 10.31
N TYR A 817 -55.67 18.37 11.10
CA TYR A 817 -54.74 17.74 12.04
C TYR A 817 -55.01 18.24 13.46
N ALA A 818 -55.20 17.35 14.42
CA ALA A 818 -55.17 17.69 15.84
C ALA A 818 -53.72 17.77 16.31
N ILE A 819 -53.38 18.85 17.00
CA ILE A 819 -52.01 19.14 17.46
C ILE A 819 -51.85 18.65 18.90
N ASN A 820 -50.75 17.93 19.17
CA ASN A 820 -50.46 17.35 20.47
C ASN A 820 -50.06 18.42 21.49
N ASP A 821 -50.62 18.36 22.69
CA ASP A 821 -50.29 19.26 23.80
C ASP A 821 -49.21 18.64 24.70
N GLY A 822 -48.01 18.48 24.12
CA GLY A 822 -46.90 17.78 24.77
C GLY A 822 -45.96 17.07 23.78
N PRO A 823 -45.02 16.25 24.30
CA PRO A 823 -44.11 15.45 23.49
C PRO A 823 -44.81 14.24 22.86
N GLY A 824 -45.53 14.45 21.75
CA GLY A 824 -46.23 13.42 21.00
C GLY A 824 -46.36 13.74 19.51
N VAL A 825 -47.08 12.89 18.76
CA VAL A 825 -47.32 13.09 17.32
C VAL A 825 -48.69 13.72 17.08
N ASN A 826 -48.75 14.68 16.14
CA ASN A 826 -50.01 15.27 15.70
C ASN A 826 -50.84 14.25 14.91
N THR A 827 -52.13 14.17 15.18
CA THR A 827 -53.03 13.19 14.54
C THR A 827 -53.72 13.79 13.33
N LEU A 828 -53.54 13.19 12.15
CA LEU A 828 -54.37 13.49 10.98
C LEU A 828 -55.80 12.99 11.25
N LEU A 829 -56.75 13.91 11.38
CA LEU A 829 -58.17 13.62 11.58
C LEU A 829 -58.87 13.22 10.27
N GLY A 830 -58.30 13.62 9.13
CA GLY A 830 -58.76 13.24 7.80
C GLY A 830 -58.52 14.32 6.75
N CYS A 831 -58.75 13.97 5.48
CA CYS A 831 -58.67 14.90 4.36
C CYS A 831 -59.83 14.66 3.38
N ARG A 832 -60.36 15.72 2.78
CA ARG A 832 -61.48 15.69 1.82
C ARG A 832 -61.24 16.67 0.68
N ASP A 833 -61.76 16.36 -0.50
CA ASP A 833 -61.76 17.29 -1.63
C ASP A 833 -63.09 18.06 -1.63
N VAL A 834 -63.01 19.38 -1.76
CA VAL A 834 -64.15 20.27 -1.58
C VAL A 834 -64.19 21.30 -2.70
N THR A 835 -65.33 21.42 -3.38
CA THR A 835 -65.57 22.48 -4.36
C THR A 835 -66.17 23.71 -3.67
N VAL A 836 -65.44 24.82 -3.70
CA VAL A 836 -65.92 26.14 -3.27
C VAL A 836 -66.68 26.78 -4.44
N PRO A 837 -67.94 27.22 -4.24
CA PRO A 837 -68.81 27.76 -5.30
C PRO A 837 -68.46 29.18 -5.75
#